data_AF-A0A1Q3DVH3-F1
#
_entry.id   AF-A0A1Q3DVH3-F1
#
_cell.length_a   1.000
_cell.length_b   1.000
_cell.length_c   1.000
_cell.angle_alpha   90.00
_cell.angle_beta   90.00
_cell.angle_gamma   90.00
#
_symmetry.space_group_name_H-M   'P 1'
#
loop_
_entity.id
_entity.type
_entity.pdbx_description
1 polymer ?
#
loop_
_entity_poly.entity_id
_entity_poly.type
_entity_poly.pdbx_seq_one_letter_code
_entity_poly.pdbx_strand_id
1 'polypeptide(L)'
;MPESSKKNSAELSSINVGNNQTDSNTIDGAKEVPAAKSDERADAAPTIPTSEPADSKPEVKMPKEPWPESFNTELAPYLSEAAILQLKEMFLQGPEPPRVPDSGWGGRTGKGSTEDVSSSAVEISSAEPESNDRGKRGRGRGRDRGRGGRGGGRGGGSAREDHRKIVSEPIGSKETRTAFHQIIRELFGGKLDSETDTSAPATDEGSRIVVKWSRRGVGRGGRERRDGGVGSERAPRGTFPPYIHFTLQKTNRDTQDALSHLSRMLKVNVKDLSVAGTKDKRGVTVQRVSLKRNNKTVEDVWNLANAVTNGRKSAEEVVKERGERGVRIADFNYRKASLELGLLKGNAFVITLRVQVDSMETLDKALNIVKNTGFINYYGMQRFGTASVPTHAIGLALLQSNWQKAASLILQPRHGEHPDVEAARNAWLVDNDLDKALSLMPRRVVAERCLLESYKKQKGDTRNAMGALSTIPRNLRLMYVHAYQSYVWNAIVSERVRMHGAEKPVVGDLVFEVDPDAQPEEDGEALTDNENEDATDKALSNRARKKLARKPWSPPQVKTLTEEDLNKYTILDVIMPLPGTDVAYPGGQLGDRYREFLKIDSLDPDNFVRKQKDYTLSGSYRKILHRPTAMTWSVMRYTDPDVPLAQADEDKLLGFDPPVIDEQGKFMALQINLTLGTASYATMALREITKTETSSHYQTSLTNAAEDQKYRGVADGDIEMDQGTAVVGDAEDAAVETVLIEWYTTREISNPNGFLSQTLRFVSAIRGLFYKPSLHSQKWDIVLLGGLMGSVFSLLQFIVSPRIGSLSDKHGRRKVLLFTMIGNILSALVWIKSTTFASYMLSRVIGGLSEGNVQLAIAILSDVTTPENRSKALAHVGIAFAICFCIGPPIGAYFASKPLPAANTFGVEFNIYAVPAIITLILLSVETVFLIVALPETRGKGIKPVENKSKSNGKSTNGATIPKSKTIEQRIEILKSLRTLHLLFLGIFSGVEFTLTFLTFDLFDWDNKQNGWLCTGPGVLGYFTNLCIHKFYAGSASTTTWRWGFDITTGKPVKVHPQLAKGKALGKFRSSGQLGRAIGPLIACASYWTVGPIYTYATGAVAMFALSMHMRKIAGK
;
A
#
# COMPACT_ATOMS: atom_id res chain seq x y z
N MET A 1 -38.06 -41.55 -39.38
CA MET A 1 -37.89 -42.92 -39.89
C MET A 1 -36.42 -43.33 -39.76
N PRO A 2 -36.08 -44.63 -39.69
CA PRO A 2 -35.18 -45.07 -38.62
C PRO A 2 -33.85 -45.69 -39.09
N GLU A 3 -33.06 -46.13 -38.09
CA GLU A 3 -31.93 -47.08 -38.17
C GLU A 3 -30.62 -46.65 -38.86
N SER A 4 -29.49 -47.36 -38.66
CA SER A 4 -28.91 -47.80 -37.37
C SER A 4 -27.41 -48.17 -37.48
N SER A 5 -26.68 -47.98 -36.37
CA SER A 5 -25.57 -48.84 -35.90
C SER A 5 -24.12 -48.73 -36.46
N LYS A 6 -23.18 -48.70 -35.50
CA LYS A 6 -21.93 -49.49 -35.37
C LYS A 6 -20.66 -49.21 -36.24
N LYS A 7 -19.61 -48.87 -35.46
CA LYS A 7 -18.25 -49.50 -35.39
C LYS A 7 -17.08 -49.04 -36.31
N ASN A 8 -16.09 -48.47 -35.62
CA ASN A 8 -14.69 -48.93 -35.52
C ASN A 8 -13.81 -49.10 -36.79
N SER A 9 -13.02 -48.04 -37.07
CA SER A 9 -11.55 -47.99 -36.93
C SER A 9 -10.59 -48.98 -37.63
N ALA A 10 -9.59 -48.38 -38.29
CA ALA A 10 -8.22 -48.85 -38.62
C ALA A 10 -8.05 -49.87 -39.77
N GLU A 11 -7.18 -49.55 -40.73
CA GLU A 11 -5.77 -49.95 -40.67
C GLU A 11 -4.85 -49.07 -41.56
N LEU A 12 -3.58 -49.47 -41.77
CA LEU A 12 -2.46 -48.59 -42.15
C LEU A 12 -2.02 -48.60 -43.63
N SER A 13 -1.27 -47.55 -43.97
CA SER A 13 -0.07 -47.52 -44.85
C SER A 13 -0.16 -47.30 -46.38
N SER A 14 0.58 -46.25 -46.79
CA SER A 14 1.45 -46.14 -47.98
C SER A 14 0.94 -46.38 -49.41
N ILE A 15 1.27 -45.44 -50.30
CA ILE A 15 2.29 -45.64 -51.37
C ILE A 15 2.71 -44.28 -51.96
N ASN A 16 3.81 -44.26 -52.74
CA ASN A 16 4.59 -43.07 -53.10
C ASN A 16 4.52 -42.73 -54.62
N VAL A 17 4.63 -41.43 -54.97
CA VAL A 17 5.17 -40.79 -56.21
C VAL A 17 5.01 -41.46 -57.61
N GLY A 18 4.61 -40.69 -58.65
CA GLY A 18 4.76 -41.14 -60.06
C GLY A 18 4.37 -40.22 -61.25
N ASN A 19 5.15 -39.16 -61.51
CA ASN A 19 5.57 -38.63 -62.85
C ASN A 19 4.67 -37.95 -63.93
N ASN A 20 5.33 -36.97 -64.60
CA ASN A 20 5.30 -36.51 -66.02
C ASN A 20 4.13 -35.64 -66.56
N GLN A 21 4.33 -34.43 -67.15
CA GLN A 21 5.11 -33.95 -68.33
C GLN A 21 4.41 -34.20 -69.68
N THR A 22 4.34 -33.31 -70.70
CA THR A 22 4.79 -31.89 -70.91
C THR A 22 4.00 -31.22 -72.07
N ASP A 23 4.26 -29.90 -72.32
CA ASP A 23 4.33 -29.16 -73.62
C ASP A 23 3.55 -27.80 -73.55
N SER A 24 4.16 -26.61 -73.60
CA SER A 24 4.91 -25.87 -74.67
C SER A 24 3.97 -25.16 -75.68
N ASN A 25 4.15 -23.93 -76.20
CA ASN A 25 5.19 -22.87 -76.25
C ASN A 25 4.49 -21.48 -76.41
N THR A 26 5.05 -20.25 -76.33
CA THR A 26 6.39 -19.67 -75.98
C THR A 26 6.14 -18.34 -75.19
N ILE A 27 6.74 -17.12 -75.24
CA ILE A 27 7.74 -16.35 -76.05
C ILE A 27 8.49 -15.37 -75.08
N ASP A 28 9.73 -14.98 -75.42
CA ASP A 28 10.65 -13.91 -74.97
C ASP A 28 10.52 -13.22 -73.57
N GLY A 29 11.62 -13.01 -72.80
CA GLY A 29 13.03 -13.42 -73.02
C GLY A 29 14.04 -12.84 -71.98
N ALA A 30 15.11 -13.61 -71.68
CA ALA A 30 16.33 -13.30 -70.89
C ALA A 30 16.18 -12.77 -69.42
N LYS A 31 16.59 -13.47 -68.34
CA LYS A 31 17.95 -13.89 -67.85
C LYS A 31 18.81 -12.74 -67.26
N GLU A 32 19.53 -12.84 -66.14
CA GLU A 32 19.74 -13.87 -65.06
C GLU A 32 20.03 -13.12 -63.72
N VAL A 33 19.53 -13.47 -62.51
CA VAL A 33 19.87 -14.52 -61.49
C VAL A 33 21.37 -14.54 -61.01
N PRO A 34 21.74 -14.98 -59.77
CA PRO A 34 21.87 -14.15 -58.54
C PRO A 34 23.22 -14.30 -57.76
N ALA A 35 23.40 -13.66 -56.58
CA ALA A 35 23.80 -14.30 -55.28
C ALA A 35 24.45 -13.38 -54.18
N ALA A 36 23.87 -13.46 -52.96
CA ALA A 36 24.46 -13.62 -51.61
C ALA A 36 25.80 -12.98 -51.09
N LYS A 37 25.74 -12.60 -49.79
CA LYS A 37 26.77 -12.65 -48.70
C LYS A 37 27.82 -11.53 -48.47
N SER A 38 27.58 -10.80 -47.36
CA SER A 38 28.39 -10.67 -46.11
C SER A 38 29.85 -10.17 -46.05
N ASP A 39 30.16 -9.66 -44.84
CA ASP A 39 31.44 -9.68 -44.10
C ASP A 39 32.36 -8.43 -44.00
N GLU A 40 33.23 -8.50 -42.98
CA GLU A 40 33.84 -7.41 -42.21
C GLU A 40 35.14 -6.78 -42.77
N ARG A 41 35.46 -5.58 -42.22
CA ARG A 41 36.81 -5.15 -41.72
C ARG A 41 37.99 -4.88 -42.69
N ALA A 42 38.52 -3.65 -42.60
CA ALA A 42 39.86 -3.29 -42.07
C ALA A 42 40.73 -2.32 -42.90
N ASP A 43 41.45 -1.47 -42.14
CA ASP A 43 42.78 -0.88 -42.34
C ASP A 43 43.16 0.10 -43.48
N ALA A 44 43.25 1.37 -43.06
CA ALA A 44 44.47 2.21 -43.04
C ALA A 44 45.05 2.90 -44.31
N ALA A 45 44.76 4.23 -44.40
CA ALA A 45 45.71 5.33 -44.72
C ALA A 45 46.33 5.48 -46.14
N PRO A 46 46.89 6.65 -46.53
CA PRO A 46 46.56 8.06 -46.17
C PRO A 46 46.45 9.06 -47.37
N THR A 47 45.86 10.24 -47.09
CA THR A 47 46.12 11.58 -47.70
C THR A 47 45.98 11.88 -49.22
N ILE A 48 44.94 12.68 -49.59
CA ILE A 48 44.98 14.02 -50.27
C ILE A 48 45.57 14.14 -51.72
N PRO A 49 45.04 14.95 -52.70
CA PRO A 49 43.92 15.93 -52.70
C PRO A 49 42.89 15.87 -53.89
N THR A 50 42.03 16.90 -53.97
CA THR A 50 41.43 17.59 -55.18
C THR A 50 40.09 17.19 -55.83
N SER A 51 39.43 18.25 -56.35
CA SER A 51 38.27 18.37 -57.27
C SER A 51 36.83 17.99 -56.83
N GLU A 52 36.04 19.05 -56.59
CA GLU A 52 34.63 19.34 -56.99
C GLU A 52 33.53 18.23 -56.97
N PRO A 53 32.42 18.44 -56.22
CA PRO A 53 31.23 17.56 -56.24
C PRO A 53 30.03 18.11 -57.02
N ALA A 54 29.41 17.25 -57.84
CA ALA A 54 28.07 17.42 -58.42
C ALA A 54 27.52 16.06 -58.93
N ASP A 55 26.22 15.74 -58.95
CA ASP A 55 25.07 16.22 -58.16
C ASP A 55 23.89 15.21 -58.31
N SER A 56 22.82 15.40 -57.53
CA SER A 56 21.42 14.96 -57.76
C SER A 56 21.01 13.51 -57.39
N LYS A 57 20.15 13.40 -56.36
CA LYS A 57 18.75 12.88 -56.40
C LYS A 57 18.29 12.34 -55.03
N PRO A 58 16.99 12.43 -54.68
CA PRO A 58 15.99 13.43 -55.05
C PRO A 58 15.46 14.19 -53.80
N GLU A 59 15.37 15.52 -53.88
CA GLU A 59 14.92 16.32 -52.73
C GLU A 59 13.40 16.31 -52.56
N VAL A 60 12.92 15.88 -51.38
CA VAL A 60 11.50 16.03 -50.99
C VAL A 60 11.30 17.45 -50.47
N LYS A 61 10.49 18.24 -51.20
CA LYS A 61 10.24 19.66 -50.90
C LYS A 61 9.72 19.90 -49.49
N MET A 62 10.56 20.46 -48.63
CA MET A 62 10.13 21.10 -47.39
C MET A 62 9.24 22.33 -47.69
N PRO A 63 8.14 22.57 -46.95
CA PRO A 63 7.37 23.80 -47.07
C PRO A 63 8.19 25.04 -46.66
N LYS A 64 8.19 26.09 -47.48
CA LYS A 64 8.89 27.35 -47.17
C LYS A 64 8.15 28.17 -46.10
N GLU A 65 8.94 28.68 -45.15
CA GLU A 65 8.80 29.84 -44.25
C GLU A 65 7.44 30.27 -43.65
N PRO A 66 7.39 30.63 -42.34
CA PRO A 66 6.23 31.26 -41.70
C PRO A 66 5.95 32.73 -42.06
N TRP A 67 6.67 33.32 -43.02
CA TRP A 67 6.60 34.75 -43.38
C TRP A 67 6.36 34.91 -44.89
N PRO A 68 5.15 35.28 -45.35
CA PRO A 68 4.86 35.51 -46.76
C PRO A 68 5.64 36.69 -47.32
N GLU A 69 6.13 36.59 -48.56
CA GLU A 69 6.84 37.70 -49.23
C GLU A 69 5.93 38.94 -49.42
N SER A 70 4.61 38.77 -49.51
CA SER A 70 3.65 39.89 -49.59
C SER A 70 3.71 40.81 -48.36
N PHE A 71 4.09 40.28 -47.18
CA PHE A 71 4.24 41.10 -45.97
C PHE A 71 5.32 42.18 -46.16
N ASN A 72 6.37 41.90 -46.93
CA ASN A 72 7.38 42.89 -47.26
C ASN A 72 6.80 43.98 -48.17
N THR A 73 6.04 43.58 -49.20
CA THR A 73 5.39 44.50 -50.16
C THR A 73 4.34 45.40 -49.50
N GLU A 74 3.54 44.85 -48.58
CA GLU A 74 2.46 45.57 -47.89
C GLU A 74 2.98 46.49 -46.76
N LEU A 75 4.17 46.23 -46.21
CA LEU A 75 4.80 47.04 -45.16
C LEU A 75 5.79 48.09 -45.70
N ALA A 76 6.37 47.90 -46.88
CA ALA A 76 7.31 48.83 -47.51
C ALA A 76 6.84 50.30 -47.60
N PRO A 77 5.53 50.63 -47.74
CA PRO A 77 5.07 52.02 -47.73
C PRO A 77 5.10 52.71 -46.34
N TYR A 78 5.41 51.99 -45.26
CA TYR A 78 5.28 52.46 -43.88
C TYR A 78 6.49 52.16 -42.97
N LEU A 79 7.36 51.23 -43.38
CA LEU A 79 8.58 50.84 -42.68
C LEU A 79 9.73 50.73 -43.68
N SER A 80 10.90 51.27 -43.33
CA SER A 80 12.13 51.01 -44.08
C SER A 80 12.53 49.53 -44.01
N GLU A 81 13.27 49.07 -45.02
CA GLU A 81 13.64 47.66 -45.20
C GLU A 81 14.30 47.05 -43.95
N ALA A 82 15.17 47.81 -43.29
CA ALA A 82 15.80 47.42 -42.02
C ALA A 82 14.78 47.19 -40.87
N ALA A 83 13.73 48.01 -40.79
CA ALA A 83 12.66 47.84 -39.80
C ALA A 83 11.74 46.65 -40.15
N ILE A 84 11.54 46.35 -41.43
CA ILE A 84 10.82 45.14 -41.89
C ILE A 84 11.63 43.88 -41.55
N LEU A 85 12.95 43.89 -41.74
CA LEU A 85 13.82 42.77 -41.34
C LEU A 85 13.80 42.54 -39.83
N GLN A 86 13.86 43.59 -39.01
CA GLN A 86 13.68 43.49 -37.55
C GLN A 86 12.28 42.94 -37.19
N LEU A 87 11.24 43.30 -37.95
CA LEU A 87 9.88 42.80 -37.73
C LEU A 87 9.74 41.31 -38.09
N LYS A 88 10.38 40.88 -39.19
CA LYS A 88 10.50 39.46 -39.56
C LYS A 88 11.21 38.67 -38.47
N GLU A 89 12.34 39.17 -37.96
CA GLU A 89 13.07 38.52 -36.87
C GLU A 89 12.25 38.46 -35.58
N MET A 90 11.68 39.58 -35.13
CA MET A 90 10.87 39.64 -33.90
C MET A 90 9.61 38.75 -33.97
N PHE A 91 9.05 38.55 -35.16
CA PHE A 91 7.93 37.64 -35.40
C PHE A 91 8.38 36.16 -35.37
N LEU A 92 9.47 35.81 -36.06
CA LEU A 92 10.01 34.45 -36.12
C LEU A 92 10.56 33.98 -34.76
N GLN A 93 11.13 34.88 -33.95
CA GLN A 93 11.53 34.60 -32.55
C GLN A 93 10.33 34.28 -31.63
N GLY A 94 9.11 34.70 -31.99
CA GLY A 94 7.90 34.46 -31.20
C GLY A 94 7.76 35.35 -29.94
N PRO A 95 6.70 35.10 -29.14
CA PRO A 95 6.25 36.00 -28.06
C PRO A 95 7.06 35.93 -26.76
N GLU A 96 7.98 34.98 -26.60
CA GLU A 96 8.92 34.94 -25.47
C GLU A 96 10.30 35.45 -25.93
N PRO A 97 10.90 36.46 -25.27
CA PRO A 97 12.23 36.94 -25.64
C PRO A 97 13.31 35.90 -25.28
N PRO A 98 14.35 35.75 -26.11
CA PRO A 98 15.39 34.73 -25.92
C PRO A 98 16.09 34.84 -24.56
N ARG A 99 16.58 33.69 -24.05
CA ARG A 99 17.27 33.63 -22.77
C ARG A 99 18.74 34.06 -22.91
N VAL A 100 19.03 35.30 -22.51
CA VAL A 100 20.38 35.67 -22.06
C VAL A 100 20.77 34.71 -20.91
N PRO A 101 21.91 34.00 -20.99
CA PRO A 101 22.37 33.10 -19.93
C PRO A 101 23.09 33.88 -18.81
N ASP A 102 22.70 33.62 -17.56
CA ASP A 102 23.34 34.22 -16.37
C ASP A 102 24.73 33.60 -16.09
N SER A 103 25.78 34.11 -16.75
CA SER A 103 27.17 33.71 -16.49
C SER A 103 27.73 34.43 -15.25
N GLY A 104 27.43 33.92 -14.05
CA GLY A 104 27.72 34.69 -12.82
C GLY A 104 27.82 33.94 -11.49
N TRP A 105 28.71 32.94 -11.37
CA TRP A 105 29.74 32.86 -10.29
C TRP A 105 30.52 31.52 -10.35
N GLY A 106 31.85 31.59 -10.32
CA GLY A 106 32.74 30.41 -10.35
C GLY A 106 33.95 30.60 -11.26
N GLY A 107 34.93 31.42 -10.84
CA GLY A 107 36.04 31.83 -11.69
C GLY A 107 37.39 31.21 -11.32
N ARG A 108 38.27 31.09 -12.32
CA ARG A 108 39.71 31.33 -12.16
C ARG A 108 40.35 31.75 -13.49
N THR A 109 41.39 32.57 -13.39
CA THR A 109 42.08 33.20 -14.53
C THR A 109 43.05 32.27 -15.24
N GLY A 110 43.11 32.35 -16.57
CA GLY A 110 44.23 31.86 -17.38
C GLY A 110 44.67 32.93 -18.38
N LYS A 111 45.98 33.24 -18.43
CA LYS A 111 46.60 33.98 -19.55
C LYS A 111 46.73 33.05 -20.76
N GLY A 112 46.79 33.50 -22.02
CA GLY A 112 46.78 34.88 -22.53
C GLY A 112 47.98 35.18 -23.42
N SER A 113 47.71 35.54 -24.68
CA SER A 113 48.67 35.98 -25.72
C SER A 113 47.84 36.65 -26.84
N THR A 114 47.78 37.98 -26.96
CA THR A 114 48.77 38.93 -27.56
C THR A 114 48.84 38.86 -29.09
N GLU A 115 48.23 39.86 -29.75
CA GLU A 115 48.78 40.74 -30.80
C GLU A 115 47.66 41.29 -31.74
N ASP A 116 47.65 42.54 -32.24
CA ASP A 116 48.05 43.82 -31.61
C ASP A 116 47.48 45.06 -32.40
N VAL A 117 47.74 46.29 -31.91
CA VAL A 117 47.84 47.58 -32.65
C VAL A 117 46.54 48.31 -33.10
N SER A 118 45.96 49.02 -32.12
CA SER A 118 45.94 50.51 -32.05
C SER A 118 44.79 51.40 -32.59
N SER A 119 44.53 52.44 -31.77
CA SER A 119 43.97 53.79 -32.09
C SER A 119 42.47 53.89 -32.45
N SER A 120 41.74 54.97 -32.12
CA SER A 120 42.04 56.20 -31.33
C SER A 120 40.79 56.66 -30.55
N ALA A 121 40.92 57.67 -29.66
CA ALA A 121 39.86 58.11 -28.76
C ALA A 121 39.43 59.58 -29.00
N VAL A 122 38.17 59.90 -28.69
CA VAL A 122 37.70 61.24 -28.28
C VAL A 122 36.66 61.09 -27.15
N GLU A 123 36.60 62.12 -26.31
CA GLU A 123 36.07 62.19 -24.93
C GLU A 123 34.71 62.94 -24.84
N ILE A 124 34.30 63.36 -23.63
CA ILE A 124 33.28 64.40 -23.30
C ILE A 124 31.79 63.92 -23.29
N SER A 125 30.97 64.18 -22.26
CA SER A 125 31.19 64.60 -20.84
C SER A 125 29.93 64.43 -19.96
N SER A 126 30.14 64.40 -18.63
CA SER A 126 29.31 64.88 -17.48
C SER A 126 27.81 65.30 -17.65
N ALA A 127 26.92 65.23 -16.65
CA ALA A 127 27.11 65.36 -15.20
C ALA A 127 25.95 64.78 -14.33
N GLU A 128 26.20 64.55 -13.04
CA GLU A 128 25.15 64.41 -11.99
C GLU A 128 24.80 65.77 -11.36
N PRO A 129 23.75 65.82 -10.52
CA PRO A 129 24.01 66.33 -9.16
C PRO A 129 23.40 65.50 -8.01
N GLU A 130 24.26 65.12 -7.07
CA GLU A 130 24.23 65.43 -5.62
C GLU A 130 22.98 66.13 -4.99
N SER A 131 22.66 65.97 -3.68
CA SER A 131 23.19 65.09 -2.61
C SER A 131 22.32 65.15 -1.32
N ASN A 132 22.61 64.26 -0.34
CA ASN A 132 22.36 64.41 1.12
C ASN A 132 20.87 64.47 1.62
N ASP A 133 20.52 64.27 2.91
CA ASP A 133 21.29 64.04 4.15
C ASP A 133 20.53 63.20 5.24
N ARG A 134 21.27 62.73 6.27
CA ARG A 134 20.91 62.47 7.69
C ARG A 134 19.53 61.91 8.10
N GLY A 135 19.52 60.65 8.58
CA GLY A 135 18.44 60.04 9.36
C GLY A 135 18.49 60.27 10.90
N LYS A 136 17.65 59.56 11.68
CA LYS A 136 17.66 59.56 13.16
C LYS A 136 17.09 58.26 13.79
N ARG A 137 17.25 58.09 15.11
CA ARG A 137 17.01 56.83 15.87
C ARG A 137 15.73 56.83 16.73
N GLY A 138 15.03 55.67 16.79
CA GLY A 138 14.83 54.94 18.06
C GLY A 138 13.47 54.89 18.79
N ARG A 139 13.06 53.65 19.17
CA ARG A 139 12.22 53.20 20.31
C ARG A 139 10.75 53.65 20.45
N GLY A 140 9.86 52.70 20.83
CA GLY A 140 8.67 53.01 21.67
C GLY A 140 7.42 52.11 21.51
N ARG A 141 7.16 51.20 22.46
CA ARG A 141 6.00 50.26 22.51
C ARG A 141 4.61 50.93 22.55
N GLY A 142 3.58 50.26 21.99
CA GLY A 142 2.16 50.52 22.27
C GLY A 142 1.19 49.41 21.82
N ARG A 143 0.13 49.12 22.60
CA ARG A 143 -1.12 48.43 22.18
C ARG A 143 -2.16 49.51 21.82
N ASP A 144 -3.31 49.28 21.15
CA ASP A 144 -4.16 48.10 21.10
C ASP A 144 -5.09 48.07 19.84
N ARG A 145 -5.76 46.92 19.58
CA ARG A 145 -6.97 46.67 18.74
C ARG A 145 -7.14 47.34 17.35
N GLY A 146 -7.28 46.51 16.29
CA GLY A 146 -7.94 46.93 15.03
C GLY A 146 -7.98 45.89 13.89
N ARG A 147 -9.13 45.26 13.64
CA ARG A 147 -9.53 44.42 12.45
C ARG A 147 -8.43 44.01 11.44
N GLY A 148 -7.84 42.81 11.63
CA GLY A 148 -7.00 42.15 10.62
C GLY A 148 -7.78 41.28 9.62
N GLY A 149 -8.20 41.84 8.48
CA GLY A 149 -8.82 41.07 7.38
C GLY A 149 -7.78 40.46 6.43
N ARG A 150 -7.46 39.16 6.58
CA ARG A 150 -6.46 38.48 5.73
C ARG A 150 -7.03 38.00 4.39
N GLY A 151 -6.92 38.87 3.38
CA GLY A 151 -6.63 38.42 2.01
C GLY A 151 -5.12 38.29 1.80
N GLY A 152 -4.70 37.64 0.71
CA GLY A 152 -3.29 37.45 0.36
C GLY A 152 -2.71 36.10 0.85
N GLY A 153 -2.07 35.30 -0.01
CA GLY A 153 -1.91 35.49 -1.45
C GLY A 153 -1.53 34.21 -2.19
N ARG A 154 -1.79 34.19 -3.51
CA ARG A 154 -1.06 33.35 -4.45
C ARG A 154 0.10 34.20 -4.97
N GLY A 155 1.31 33.63 -5.03
CA GLY A 155 2.40 34.28 -5.74
C GLY A 155 2.05 34.36 -7.22
N GLY A 156 1.89 35.57 -7.75
CA GLY A 156 1.97 35.81 -9.19
C GLY A 156 3.46 35.82 -9.55
N GLY A 157 3.88 34.94 -10.45
CA GLY A 157 5.18 35.12 -11.09
C GLY A 157 5.17 36.43 -11.86
N SER A 158 6.21 37.25 -11.72
CA SER A 158 6.35 38.44 -12.56
C SER A 158 6.50 37.98 -14.01
N ALA A 159 5.61 38.43 -14.90
CA ALA A 159 5.83 38.24 -16.33
C ALA A 159 7.06 39.07 -16.72
N ARG A 160 8.04 38.42 -17.35
CA ARG A 160 9.24 39.10 -17.86
C ARG A 160 8.79 40.17 -18.84
N GLU A 161 9.21 41.42 -18.63
CA GLU A 161 8.84 42.48 -19.58
C GLU A 161 9.59 42.25 -20.89
N ASP A 162 8.87 42.13 -21.99
CA ASP A 162 9.46 42.17 -23.32
C ASP A 162 9.74 43.63 -23.68
N HIS A 163 11.01 43.93 -23.96
CA HIS A 163 11.49 45.24 -24.34
C HIS A 163 11.63 45.40 -25.86
N ARG A 164 11.43 44.32 -26.64
CA ARG A 164 11.46 44.37 -28.11
C ARG A 164 10.35 45.29 -28.63
N LYS A 165 10.76 46.32 -29.37
CA LYS A 165 9.91 47.34 -29.99
C LYS A 165 10.54 47.74 -31.32
N ILE A 166 9.72 47.94 -32.34
CA ILE A 166 10.14 48.50 -33.64
C ILE A 166 9.38 49.80 -33.82
N VAL A 167 10.06 50.84 -34.31
CA VAL A 167 9.51 52.20 -34.38
C VAL A 167 9.56 52.67 -35.84
N SER A 168 8.43 53.13 -36.37
CA SER A 168 8.39 53.71 -37.72
C SER A 168 9.13 55.04 -37.79
N GLU A 169 9.40 55.49 -39.01
CA GLU A 169 9.73 56.88 -39.30
C GLU A 169 8.53 57.81 -38.98
N PRO A 170 8.72 59.14 -38.87
CA PRO A 170 7.63 60.08 -38.58
C PRO A 170 6.56 60.05 -39.67
N ILE A 171 5.29 59.87 -39.29
CA ILE A 171 4.17 59.91 -40.24
C ILE A 171 3.29 61.12 -39.92
N GLY A 172 3.35 62.13 -40.78
CA GLY A 172 2.56 63.37 -40.67
C GLY A 172 1.05 63.13 -40.78
N SER A 173 0.59 62.54 -41.90
CA SER A 173 -0.84 62.32 -42.11
C SER A 173 -1.46 61.39 -41.06
N LYS A 174 -2.69 61.70 -40.67
CA LYS A 174 -3.51 60.88 -39.76
C LYS A 174 -4.08 59.65 -40.47
N GLU A 175 -4.28 59.75 -41.78
CA GLU A 175 -4.91 58.71 -42.60
C GLU A 175 -3.94 57.54 -42.84
N THR A 176 -2.70 57.83 -43.27
CA THR A 176 -1.66 56.80 -43.42
C THR A 176 -1.27 56.16 -42.09
N ARG A 177 -1.27 56.91 -40.97
CA ARG A 177 -1.14 56.32 -39.62
C ARG A 177 -2.28 55.35 -39.29
N THR A 178 -3.51 55.69 -39.64
CA THR A 178 -4.67 54.83 -39.41
C THR A 178 -4.61 53.57 -40.28
N ALA A 179 -4.23 53.71 -41.55
CA ALA A 179 -3.99 52.60 -42.47
C ALA A 179 -2.87 51.68 -41.97
N PHE A 180 -1.74 52.20 -41.48
CA PHE A 180 -0.67 51.38 -40.92
C PHE A 180 -1.12 50.59 -39.67
N HIS A 181 -1.92 51.21 -38.79
CA HIS A 181 -2.54 50.50 -37.67
C HIS A 181 -3.51 49.40 -38.11
N GLN A 182 -4.20 49.54 -39.25
CA GLN A 182 -5.06 48.51 -39.84
C GLN A 182 -4.23 47.38 -40.46
N ILE A 183 -3.24 47.70 -41.30
CA ILE A 183 -2.38 46.72 -41.99
C ILE A 183 -1.61 45.85 -40.97
N ILE A 184 -1.01 46.43 -39.93
CA ILE A 184 -0.36 45.65 -38.85
C ILE A 184 -1.36 44.72 -38.13
N ARG A 185 -2.62 45.14 -37.98
CA ARG A 185 -3.66 44.35 -37.31
C ARG A 185 -4.14 43.19 -38.19
N GLU A 186 -4.24 43.40 -39.49
CA GLU A 186 -4.70 42.45 -40.50
C GLU A 186 -3.62 41.40 -40.77
N LEU A 187 -2.40 41.81 -41.20
CA LEU A 187 -1.27 40.92 -41.48
C LEU A 187 -0.93 40.00 -40.30
N PHE A 188 -0.88 40.55 -39.09
CA PHE A 188 -0.46 39.80 -37.90
C PHE A 188 -1.62 39.23 -37.07
N GLY A 189 -2.88 39.40 -37.50
CA GLY A 189 -4.07 38.84 -36.84
C GLY A 189 -4.22 39.24 -35.37
N GLY A 190 -3.70 40.41 -34.97
CA GLY A 190 -3.65 40.87 -33.57
C GLY A 190 -2.61 40.18 -32.68
N LYS A 191 -1.61 39.47 -33.23
CA LYS A 191 -0.43 38.97 -32.49
C LYS A 191 0.48 40.12 -32.03
N LEU A 192 0.59 41.16 -32.86
CA LEU A 192 1.32 42.40 -32.57
C LEU A 192 0.31 43.53 -32.27
N ASP A 193 0.62 44.35 -31.27
CA ASP A 193 -0.06 45.63 -31.01
C ASP A 193 0.77 46.75 -31.69
N SER A 194 0.09 47.76 -32.26
CA SER A 194 0.71 49.01 -32.73
C SER A 194 0.12 50.22 -32.00
N GLU A 195 0.98 51.11 -31.52
CA GLU A 195 0.62 52.31 -30.75
C GLU A 195 1.37 53.53 -31.29
N THR A 196 0.72 54.70 -31.41
CA THR A 196 1.44 55.94 -31.71
C THR A 196 2.34 56.32 -30.53
N ASP A 197 3.60 56.68 -30.79
CA ASP A 197 4.51 57.11 -29.73
C ASP A 197 4.10 58.48 -29.18
N THR A 198 3.91 58.57 -27.86
CA THR A 198 3.60 59.81 -27.12
C THR A 198 4.74 60.22 -26.19
N SER A 199 5.91 59.58 -26.28
CA SER A 199 7.08 59.86 -25.43
C SER A 199 8.06 60.87 -26.04
N ALA A 200 8.02 61.06 -27.35
CA ALA A 200 8.68 62.17 -28.05
C ALA A 200 7.70 63.34 -28.25
N PRO A 201 8.15 64.60 -28.15
CA PRO A 201 7.34 65.75 -28.60
C PRO A 201 7.10 65.65 -30.11
N ALA A 202 5.93 66.07 -30.57
CA ALA A 202 5.61 66.08 -31.99
C ALA A 202 6.49 67.11 -32.73
N THR A 203 7.33 66.64 -33.64
CA THR A 203 7.98 67.48 -34.65
C THR A 203 7.01 67.76 -35.79
N ASP A 204 7.26 68.80 -36.59
CA ASP A 204 6.43 69.14 -37.76
C ASP A 204 6.40 68.03 -38.84
N GLU A 205 7.31 67.06 -38.75
CA GLU A 205 7.38 65.86 -39.59
C GLU A 205 6.34 64.78 -39.22
N GLY A 206 5.73 64.86 -38.03
CA GLY A 206 4.63 63.99 -37.61
C GLY A 206 4.90 63.09 -36.40
N SER A 207 4.17 61.98 -36.31
CA SER A 207 4.27 61.05 -35.17
C SER A 207 4.70 59.66 -35.62
N ARG A 208 5.58 59.03 -34.85
CA ARG A 208 6.05 57.65 -35.08
C ARG A 208 5.05 56.64 -34.51
N ILE A 209 5.03 55.42 -35.06
CA ILE A 209 4.23 54.29 -34.56
C ILE A 209 5.16 53.17 -34.08
N VAL A 210 4.90 52.68 -32.88
CA VAL A 210 5.63 51.60 -32.22
C VAL A 210 4.86 50.29 -32.40
N VAL A 211 5.52 49.28 -32.97
CA VAL A 211 5.02 47.91 -33.09
C VAL A 211 5.71 47.02 -32.05
N LYS A 212 4.92 46.19 -31.35
CA LYS A 212 5.38 45.31 -30.25
C LYS A 212 4.50 44.06 -30.14
N TRP A 213 4.95 43.02 -29.43
CA TRP A 213 4.12 41.85 -29.13
C TRP A 213 2.90 42.19 -28.26
N SER A 214 1.72 41.68 -28.62
CA SER A 214 0.47 42.02 -27.92
C SER A 214 0.40 41.40 -26.52
N ARG A 215 0.26 42.24 -25.49
CA ARG A 215 0.12 41.77 -24.08
C ARG A 215 -1.23 41.08 -23.81
N ARG A 216 -2.15 41.00 -24.78
CA ARG A 216 -3.50 40.42 -24.61
C ARG A 216 -3.58 38.89 -24.84
N GLY A 217 -2.43 38.19 -24.88
CA GLY A 217 -2.36 36.73 -25.05
C GLY A 217 -2.86 35.88 -23.87
N VAL A 218 -2.94 36.41 -22.63
CA VAL A 218 -3.29 35.58 -21.44
C VAL A 218 -4.37 36.21 -20.55
N GLY A 219 -5.59 35.71 -20.69
CA GLY A 219 -6.50 35.42 -19.57
C GLY A 219 -6.87 36.54 -18.59
N ARG A 220 -7.60 37.57 -19.03
CA ARG A 220 -8.44 38.39 -18.13
C ARG A 220 -9.84 38.60 -18.69
N GLY A 221 -10.84 37.96 -18.08
CA GLY A 221 -12.23 38.04 -18.51
C GLY A 221 -12.79 39.45 -18.33
N GLY A 222 -13.19 40.08 -19.44
CA GLY A 222 -13.93 41.34 -19.42
C GLY A 222 -15.31 41.15 -18.79
N ARG A 223 -15.71 42.08 -17.94
CA ARG A 223 -17.03 42.11 -17.31
C ARG A 223 -18.07 42.45 -18.37
N GLU A 224 -19.09 41.61 -18.54
CA GLU A 224 -20.12 41.80 -19.57
C GLU A 224 -20.80 43.18 -19.44
N ARG A 225 -20.79 43.93 -20.54
CA ARG A 225 -21.86 44.86 -20.88
C ARG A 225 -22.52 44.31 -22.14
N ARG A 226 -23.86 44.28 -22.13
CA ARG A 226 -24.63 44.26 -23.38
C ARG A 226 -24.35 45.58 -24.10
N ASP A 227 -23.96 45.50 -25.38
CA ASP A 227 -24.97 45.69 -26.42
C ASP A 227 -24.55 44.97 -27.73
N GLY A 228 -25.42 45.00 -28.75
CA GLY A 228 -25.23 44.28 -30.01
C GLY A 228 -24.27 44.93 -31.01
N GLY A 229 -23.84 44.15 -32.00
CA GLY A 229 -23.03 44.63 -33.12
C GLY A 229 -22.21 43.53 -33.80
N VAL A 230 -22.29 43.47 -35.13
CA VAL A 230 -21.42 42.74 -36.06
C VAL A 230 -19.94 42.93 -35.69
N GLY A 231 -19.04 41.95 -35.75
CA GLY A 231 -19.12 40.60 -36.28
C GLY A 231 -17.79 40.26 -36.95
N SER A 232 -16.86 39.62 -36.24
CA SER A 232 -15.57 39.20 -36.78
C SER A 232 -15.55 37.72 -37.11
N GLU A 233 -14.99 37.37 -38.25
CA GLU A 233 -14.92 36.00 -38.77
C GLU A 233 -13.89 35.17 -38.00
N ARG A 234 -14.34 34.60 -36.87
CA ARG A 234 -13.87 33.26 -36.53
C ARG A 234 -14.51 32.28 -37.50
N ALA A 235 -13.74 31.29 -37.94
CA ALA A 235 -14.26 30.13 -38.69
C ALA A 235 -15.59 29.67 -38.07
N PRO A 236 -16.63 29.42 -38.90
CA PRO A 236 -18.02 29.35 -38.46
C PRO A 236 -18.15 28.41 -37.27
N ARG A 237 -18.90 28.82 -36.25
CA ARG A 237 -19.16 28.02 -35.05
C ARG A 237 -19.87 26.73 -35.44
N GLY A 238 -19.08 25.71 -35.80
CA GLY A 238 -19.58 24.48 -36.39
C GLY A 238 -20.63 23.85 -35.49
N THR A 239 -21.63 23.24 -36.12
CA THR A 239 -22.84 22.64 -35.54
C THR A 239 -22.56 21.49 -34.56
N PHE A 240 -21.28 21.23 -34.26
CA PHE A 240 -20.75 20.27 -33.32
C PHE A 240 -21.46 20.36 -31.95
N PRO A 241 -22.14 19.27 -31.53
CA PRO A 241 -22.82 19.19 -30.25
C PRO A 241 -22.02 19.64 -29.01
N PRO A 242 -22.69 20.05 -27.91
CA PRO A 242 -22.04 20.68 -26.74
C PRO A 242 -21.18 19.74 -25.88
N TYR A 243 -21.21 18.43 -26.11
CA TYR A 243 -20.38 17.45 -25.41
C TYR A 243 -19.45 16.73 -26.39
N ILE A 244 -18.23 16.46 -25.94
CA ILE A 244 -17.32 15.48 -26.55
C ILE A 244 -17.36 14.25 -25.64
N HIS A 245 -17.82 13.13 -26.19
CA HIS A 245 -17.70 11.82 -25.57
C HIS A 245 -16.36 11.21 -26.00
N PHE A 246 -15.64 10.60 -25.07
CA PHE A 246 -14.43 9.83 -25.36
C PHE A 246 -14.36 8.58 -24.47
N THR A 247 -13.59 7.61 -24.89
CA THR A 247 -13.34 6.37 -24.15
C THR A 247 -12.09 6.55 -23.28
N LEU A 248 -12.23 6.27 -21.98
CA LEU A 248 -11.17 6.34 -20.97
C LEU A 248 -10.79 4.93 -20.54
N GLN A 249 -9.54 4.55 -20.78
CA GLN A 249 -8.90 3.43 -20.08
C GLN A 249 -8.16 3.95 -18.86
N LYS A 250 -8.32 3.27 -17.72
CA LYS A 250 -7.54 3.51 -16.50
C LYS A 250 -7.00 2.20 -15.92
N THR A 251 -5.78 2.23 -15.41
CA THR A 251 -5.07 1.06 -14.86
C THR A 251 -4.73 1.28 -13.38
N ASN A 252 -5.16 0.37 -12.51
CA ASN A 252 -4.99 0.40 -11.03
C ASN A 252 -5.42 1.73 -10.36
N ARG A 253 -6.39 2.43 -10.95
CA ARG A 253 -6.74 3.81 -10.62
C ARG A 253 -8.24 3.98 -10.40
N ASP A 254 -8.59 4.84 -9.45
CA ASP A 254 -9.99 5.22 -9.20
C ASP A 254 -10.53 6.12 -10.33
N THR A 255 -11.84 6.05 -10.56
CA THR A 255 -12.55 6.84 -11.58
C THR A 255 -12.44 8.35 -11.30
N GLN A 256 -12.66 8.80 -10.06
CA GLN A 256 -12.66 10.22 -9.72
C GLN A 256 -11.24 10.81 -9.71
N ASP A 257 -10.22 10.02 -9.36
CA ASP A 257 -8.83 10.48 -9.52
C ASP A 257 -8.40 10.56 -11.00
N ALA A 258 -8.83 9.62 -11.86
CA ALA A 258 -8.60 9.70 -13.29
C ALA A 258 -9.27 10.94 -13.91
N LEU A 259 -10.55 11.22 -13.58
CA LEU A 259 -11.24 12.45 -14.01
C LEU A 259 -10.58 13.71 -13.42
N SER A 260 -10.08 13.65 -12.18
CA SER A 260 -9.33 14.74 -11.57
C SER A 260 -7.96 14.97 -12.21
N HIS A 261 -7.36 13.94 -12.80
CA HIS A 261 -6.13 14.06 -13.60
C HIS A 261 -6.41 14.75 -14.93
N LEU A 262 -7.41 14.27 -15.67
CA LEU A 262 -7.84 14.83 -16.95
C LEU A 262 -8.28 16.30 -16.80
N SER A 263 -9.04 16.63 -15.76
CA SER A 263 -9.46 18.02 -15.44
C SER A 263 -8.28 19.00 -15.38
N ARG A 264 -7.13 18.58 -14.83
CA ARG A 264 -5.92 19.41 -14.74
C ARG A 264 -5.24 19.59 -16.11
N MET A 265 -5.15 18.52 -16.90
CA MET A 265 -4.48 18.53 -18.22
C MET A 265 -5.32 19.28 -19.26
N LEU A 266 -6.61 18.97 -19.35
CA LEU A 266 -7.60 19.60 -20.21
C LEU A 266 -7.96 21.03 -19.81
N LYS A 267 -7.53 21.51 -18.63
CA LYS A 267 -7.84 22.83 -18.07
C LYS A 267 -9.38 23.06 -18.05
N VAL A 268 -10.11 22.17 -17.38
CA VAL A 268 -11.58 22.20 -17.20
C VAL A 268 -11.97 21.87 -15.75
N ASN A 269 -13.22 22.13 -15.35
CA ASN A 269 -13.69 21.70 -14.03
C ASN A 269 -13.91 20.18 -14.02
N VAL A 270 -13.70 19.51 -12.88
CA VAL A 270 -14.11 18.09 -12.72
C VAL A 270 -15.62 17.94 -12.96
N LYS A 271 -16.42 18.99 -12.65
CA LYS A 271 -17.86 19.04 -12.94
C LYS A 271 -18.22 19.09 -14.44
N ASP A 272 -17.29 19.43 -15.32
CA ASP A 272 -17.49 19.40 -16.77
C ASP A 272 -17.26 17.99 -17.34
N LEU A 273 -16.72 17.06 -16.54
CA LEU A 273 -16.51 15.65 -16.86
C LEU A 273 -17.60 14.79 -16.19
N SER A 274 -18.15 13.85 -16.93
CA SER A 274 -19.29 13.02 -16.52
C SER A 274 -19.13 11.58 -17.00
N VAL A 275 -19.68 10.62 -16.25
CA VAL A 275 -19.58 9.18 -16.53
C VAL A 275 -20.88 8.48 -16.14
N ALA A 276 -21.25 7.43 -16.86
CA ALA A 276 -22.44 6.63 -16.53
C ALA A 276 -22.30 5.88 -15.19
N GLY A 277 -21.08 5.57 -14.77
CA GLY A 277 -20.77 4.94 -13.49
C GLY A 277 -19.28 4.92 -13.17
N THR A 278 -18.94 4.62 -11.92
CA THR A 278 -17.55 4.38 -11.48
C THR A 278 -17.17 2.92 -11.71
N LYS A 279 -15.96 2.67 -12.22
CA LYS A 279 -15.38 1.32 -12.38
C LYS A 279 -14.31 1.08 -11.30
N ASP A 280 -14.13 -0.19 -10.90
CA ASP A 280 -13.21 -0.62 -9.84
C ASP A 280 -11.80 -0.03 -9.93
N LYS A 281 -11.16 0.15 -8.77
CA LYS A 281 -9.80 0.71 -8.71
C LYS A 281 -8.75 -0.30 -9.17
N ARG A 282 -8.75 -1.53 -8.64
CA ARG A 282 -7.75 -2.55 -8.96
C ARG A 282 -8.16 -3.24 -10.28
N GLY A 283 -7.22 -3.34 -11.22
CA GLY A 283 -7.45 -3.87 -12.57
C GLY A 283 -7.29 -2.80 -13.67
N VAL A 284 -7.47 -3.22 -14.92
CA VAL A 284 -7.65 -2.33 -16.07
C VAL A 284 -9.14 -2.17 -16.33
N THR A 285 -9.63 -0.96 -16.51
CA THR A 285 -11.06 -0.70 -16.77
C THR A 285 -11.24 0.34 -17.86
N VAL A 286 -12.14 0.07 -18.80
CA VAL A 286 -12.50 0.99 -19.89
C VAL A 286 -13.93 1.52 -19.66
N GLN A 287 -14.14 2.82 -19.91
CA GLN A 287 -15.46 3.46 -19.77
C GLN A 287 -15.61 4.70 -20.64
N ARG A 288 -16.85 4.99 -21.07
CA ARG A 288 -17.17 6.26 -21.73
C ARG A 288 -17.19 7.41 -20.71
N VAL A 289 -16.62 8.54 -21.11
CA VAL A 289 -16.62 9.83 -20.41
C VAL A 289 -17.25 10.87 -21.34
N SER A 290 -18.08 11.75 -20.79
CA SER A 290 -18.64 12.91 -21.48
C SER A 290 -18.04 14.18 -20.90
N LEU A 291 -17.36 14.96 -21.74
CA LEU A 291 -16.82 16.28 -21.46
C LEU A 291 -17.73 17.35 -22.06
N LYS A 292 -18.20 18.29 -21.24
CA LYS A 292 -18.79 19.54 -21.72
C LYS A 292 -17.69 20.39 -22.37
N ARG A 293 -17.61 20.39 -23.71
CA ARG A 293 -16.45 20.93 -24.45
C ARG A 293 -16.27 22.44 -24.32
N ASN A 294 -17.38 23.15 -24.08
CA ASN A 294 -17.49 24.60 -24.16
C ASN A 294 -16.98 25.12 -25.52
N ASN A 295 -15.73 25.59 -25.62
CA ASN A 295 -15.13 26.05 -26.88
C ASN A 295 -14.13 25.07 -27.53
N LYS A 296 -13.78 23.95 -26.86
CA LYS A 296 -12.73 23.04 -27.38
C LYS A 296 -13.22 22.17 -28.55
N THR A 297 -12.31 21.82 -29.45
CA THR A 297 -12.46 20.76 -30.47
C THR A 297 -12.08 19.38 -29.92
N VAL A 298 -12.19 18.33 -30.74
CA VAL A 298 -11.64 17.01 -30.43
C VAL A 298 -10.11 17.04 -30.43
N GLU A 299 -9.47 17.68 -31.42
CA GLU A 299 -8.00 17.81 -31.44
C GLU A 299 -7.47 18.57 -30.21
N ASP A 300 -8.13 19.65 -29.77
CA ASP A 300 -7.78 20.37 -28.54
C ASP A 300 -7.73 19.43 -27.33
N VAL A 301 -8.74 18.56 -27.19
CA VAL A 301 -8.88 17.66 -26.04
C VAL A 301 -7.82 16.55 -26.09
N TRP A 302 -7.57 15.98 -27.27
CA TRP A 302 -6.51 14.97 -27.45
C TRP A 302 -5.10 15.56 -27.20
N ASN A 303 -4.79 16.70 -27.82
CA ASN A 303 -3.47 17.36 -27.68
C ASN A 303 -3.20 17.87 -26.25
N LEU A 304 -4.23 18.29 -25.52
CA LEU A 304 -4.09 18.70 -24.11
C LEU A 304 -4.00 17.50 -23.15
N ALA A 305 -4.75 16.43 -23.40
CA ALA A 305 -4.70 15.21 -22.58
C ALA A 305 -3.37 14.45 -22.74
N ASN A 306 -2.78 14.47 -23.92
CA ASN A 306 -1.52 13.79 -24.21
C ASN A 306 -0.30 14.72 -24.16
N ALA A 307 -0.48 15.96 -23.67
CA ALA A 307 0.53 17.01 -23.49
C ALA A 307 1.32 17.47 -24.74
N VAL A 308 0.96 17.01 -25.94
CA VAL A 308 1.55 17.38 -27.25
C VAL A 308 1.70 18.90 -27.41
N THR A 309 0.65 19.65 -27.04
CA THR A 309 0.63 21.14 -27.11
C THR A 309 1.73 21.85 -26.30
N ASN A 310 2.47 21.14 -25.44
CA ASN A 310 3.57 21.71 -24.65
C ASN A 310 4.96 21.29 -25.17
N GLY A 311 5.06 20.70 -26.37
CA GLY A 311 6.32 20.24 -26.96
C GLY A 311 7.00 19.10 -26.19
N ARG A 312 6.23 18.34 -25.39
CA ARG A 312 6.78 17.30 -24.50
C ARG A 312 6.82 15.89 -25.10
N LYS A 313 6.00 15.64 -26.12
CA LYS A 313 5.96 14.41 -26.90
C LYS A 313 5.47 14.71 -28.31
N SER A 314 5.95 13.97 -29.30
CA SER A 314 5.33 13.97 -30.64
C SER A 314 3.99 13.23 -30.65
N ALA A 315 3.22 13.41 -31.73
CA ALA A 315 1.98 12.69 -31.93
C ALA A 315 2.19 11.16 -32.09
N GLU A 316 3.35 10.75 -32.62
CA GLU A 316 3.69 9.34 -32.81
C GLU A 316 4.06 8.63 -31.49
N GLU A 317 4.88 9.27 -30.65
CA GLU A 317 5.22 8.77 -29.31
C GLU A 317 3.95 8.53 -28.47
N VAL A 318 2.99 9.44 -28.55
CA VAL A 318 1.70 9.34 -27.84
C VAL A 318 0.89 8.11 -28.28
N VAL A 319 1.01 7.69 -29.54
CA VAL A 319 0.36 6.46 -30.02
C VAL A 319 1.18 5.23 -29.65
N LYS A 320 2.51 5.27 -29.79
CA LYS A 320 3.44 4.15 -29.59
C LYS A 320 3.78 3.84 -28.13
N GLU A 321 3.50 4.73 -27.19
CA GLU A 321 3.76 4.53 -25.74
C GLU A 321 2.48 4.29 -24.91
N ARG A 322 2.65 3.74 -23.70
CA ARG A 322 1.58 3.63 -22.70
C ARG A 322 1.16 5.00 -22.13
N GLY A 323 -0.12 5.14 -21.81
CA GLY A 323 -0.71 6.38 -21.30
C GLY A 323 -0.12 6.85 -19.96
N GLU A 324 0.22 8.14 -19.85
CA GLU A 324 0.92 8.69 -18.68
C GLU A 324 0.14 8.40 -17.38
N ARG A 325 0.82 7.84 -16.38
CA ARG A 325 0.24 7.50 -15.06
C ARG A 325 -0.98 6.55 -15.13
N GLY A 326 -1.00 5.65 -16.11
CA GLY A 326 -2.04 4.61 -16.26
C GLY A 326 -3.40 5.17 -16.68
N VAL A 327 -3.39 6.20 -17.55
CA VAL A 327 -4.58 6.81 -18.15
C VAL A 327 -4.36 6.99 -19.65
N ARG A 328 -5.23 6.38 -20.48
CA ARG A 328 -5.27 6.56 -21.94
C ARG A 328 -6.67 7.01 -22.34
N ILE A 329 -6.78 7.91 -23.33
CA ILE A 329 -8.07 8.31 -23.90
C ILE A 329 -8.09 8.19 -25.42
N ALA A 330 -9.22 7.69 -25.96
CA ALA A 330 -9.40 7.32 -27.37
C ALA A 330 -10.88 7.50 -27.79
N ASP A 331 -11.19 7.21 -29.07
CA ASP A 331 -12.56 7.17 -29.63
C ASP A 331 -13.41 8.41 -29.29
N PHE A 332 -13.08 9.54 -29.93
CA PHE A 332 -13.68 10.85 -29.65
C PHE A 332 -14.86 11.16 -30.57
N ASN A 333 -16.01 11.49 -29.99
CA ASN A 333 -17.26 11.71 -30.72
C ASN A 333 -18.01 12.93 -30.14
N TYR A 334 -18.53 13.83 -31.00
CA TYR A 334 -19.42 14.89 -30.52
C TYR A 334 -20.84 14.32 -30.27
N ARG A 335 -21.46 14.63 -29.13
CA ARG A 335 -22.83 14.16 -28.78
C ARG A 335 -23.68 15.26 -28.14
N LYS A 336 -25.00 15.19 -28.38
CA LYS A 336 -25.99 16.21 -27.95
C LYS A 336 -26.22 16.20 -26.43
N ALA A 337 -26.15 15.04 -25.80
CA ALA A 337 -26.40 14.83 -24.36
C ALA A 337 -25.11 14.57 -23.56
N SER A 338 -25.20 14.82 -22.24
CA SER A 338 -24.21 14.38 -21.27
C SER A 338 -24.39 12.89 -20.93
N LEU A 339 -23.39 12.27 -20.31
CA LEU A 339 -23.63 11.07 -19.51
C LEU A 339 -24.19 11.48 -18.14
N GLU A 340 -25.13 10.69 -17.61
CA GLU A 340 -25.64 10.76 -16.25
C GLU A 340 -25.49 9.40 -15.56
N LEU A 341 -25.47 9.37 -14.22
CA LEU A 341 -25.28 8.13 -13.46
C LEU A 341 -26.47 7.19 -13.67
N GLY A 342 -26.20 5.95 -14.09
CA GLY A 342 -27.21 4.94 -14.41
C GLY A 342 -27.43 4.68 -15.90
N LEU A 343 -26.92 5.53 -16.82
CA LEU A 343 -27.07 5.34 -18.28
C LEU A 343 -26.18 4.23 -18.88
N LEU A 344 -25.87 3.18 -18.12
CA LEU A 344 -25.20 1.96 -18.62
C LEU A 344 -26.17 0.79 -18.51
N LYS A 345 -26.28 -0.07 -19.53
CA LYS A 345 -27.01 -1.35 -19.39
C LYS A 345 -26.26 -2.33 -18.48
N GLY A 346 -24.91 -2.29 -18.47
CA GLY A 346 -24.11 -3.24 -17.68
C GLY A 346 -22.59 -3.06 -17.78
N ASN A 347 -21.87 -4.12 -17.44
CA ASN A 347 -20.41 -4.23 -17.51
C ASN A 347 -20.02 -5.60 -18.09
N ALA A 348 -19.21 -5.62 -19.14
CA ALA A 348 -18.45 -6.80 -19.52
C ALA A 348 -17.21 -6.93 -18.61
N PHE A 349 -16.85 -8.17 -18.27
CA PHE A 349 -15.69 -8.52 -17.47
C PHE A 349 -14.89 -9.62 -18.17
N VAL A 350 -13.57 -9.44 -18.21
CA VAL A 350 -12.58 -10.49 -18.48
C VAL A 350 -11.87 -10.74 -17.14
N ILE A 351 -11.96 -11.95 -16.62
CA ILE A 351 -11.45 -12.30 -15.28
C ILE A 351 -10.60 -13.57 -15.39
N THR A 352 -9.29 -13.44 -15.23
CA THR A 352 -8.43 -14.61 -15.05
C THR A 352 -8.25 -14.92 -13.57
N LEU A 353 -8.69 -16.12 -13.16
CA LEU A 353 -8.44 -16.69 -11.83
C LEU A 353 -7.27 -17.67 -11.93
N ARG A 354 -6.23 -17.50 -11.10
CA ARG A 354 -5.24 -18.57 -10.86
C ARG A 354 -5.89 -19.58 -9.90
N VAL A 355 -6.00 -20.85 -10.31
CA VAL A 355 -6.84 -21.85 -9.60
C VAL A 355 -6.21 -23.23 -9.55
N GLN A 356 -6.42 -23.92 -8.42
CA GLN A 356 -6.30 -25.37 -8.31
C GLN A 356 -7.71 -25.98 -8.37
N VAL A 357 -7.87 -27.11 -9.03
CA VAL A 357 -9.17 -27.75 -9.31
C VAL A 357 -8.98 -29.26 -9.31
N ASP A 358 -9.85 -29.99 -8.60
CA ASP A 358 -9.76 -31.45 -8.47
C ASP A 358 -10.05 -32.20 -9.79
N SER A 359 -10.96 -31.68 -10.61
CA SER A 359 -11.24 -32.18 -11.95
C SER A 359 -11.85 -31.12 -12.87
N MET A 360 -11.56 -31.21 -14.18
CA MET A 360 -12.18 -30.38 -15.22
C MET A 360 -13.72 -30.53 -15.24
N GLU A 361 -14.24 -31.72 -14.94
CA GLU A 361 -15.68 -31.98 -14.88
C GLU A 361 -16.36 -31.17 -13.76
N THR A 362 -15.71 -31.02 -12.59
CA THR A 362 -16.18 -30.16 -11.49
C THR A 362 -16.22 -28.69 -11.91
N LEU A 363 -15.20 -28.23 -12.64
CA LEU A 363 -15.09 -26.87 -13.16
C LEU A 363 -16.20 -26.55 -14.16
N ASP A 364 -16.39 -27.39 -15.18
CA ASP A 364 -17.45 -27.20 -16.16
C ASP A 364 -18.84 -27.32 -15.54
N LYS A 365 -19.05 -28.20 -14.55
CA LYS A 365 -20.31 -28.24 -13.76
C LYS A 365 -20.58 -26.90 -13.06
N ALA A 366 -19.59 -26.36 -12.34
CA ALA A 366 -19.74 -25.09 -11.61
C ALA A 366 -20.05 -23.91 -12.56
N LEU A 367 -19.35 -23.84 -13.69
CA LEU A 367 -19.52 -22.77 -14.68
C LEU A 367 -20.85 -22.89 -15.45
N ASN A 368 -21.30 -24.10 -15.79
CA ASN A 368 -22.62 -24.30 -16.39
C ASN A 368 -23.77 -23.99 -15.43
N ILE A 369 -23.64 -24.26 -14.13
CA ILE A 369 -24.64 -23.85 -13.12
C ILE A 369 -24.79 -22.32 -13.13
N VAL A 370 -23.69 -21.57 -13.04
CA VAL A 370 -23.74 -20.10 -13.01
C VAL A 370 -24.19 -19.50 -14.35
N LYS A 371 -23.90 -20.15 -15.48
CA LYS A 371 -24.37 -19.75 -16.81
C LYS A 371 -25.88 -19.97 -17.01
N ASN A 372 -26.43 -21.09 -16.53
CA ASN A 372 -27.81 -21.48 -16.78
C ASN A 372 -28.78 -20.94 -15.72
N THR A 373 -28.43 -21.10 -14.44
CA THR A 373 -29.26 -20.72 -13.28
C THR A 373 -28.95 -19.30 -12.78
N GLY A 374 -27.72 -18.80 -13.02
CA GLY A 374 -27.25 -17.53 -12.46
C GLY A 374 -26.64 -17.68 -11.08
N PHE A 375 -26.57 -16.57 -10.34
CA PHE A 375 -26.06 -16.50 -8.97
C PHE A 375 -26.91 -15.58 -8.09
N ILE A 376 -26.83 -15.73 -6.77
CA ILE A 376 -27.57 -14.87 -5.83
C ILE A 376 -26.98 -13.45 -5.86
N ASN A 377 -27.82 -12.45 -6.10
CA ASN A 377 -27.44 -11.08 -6.44
C ASN A 377 -27.04 -10.22 -5.23
N TYR A 378 -26.27 -10.80 -4.30
CA TYR A 378 -25.81 -10.14 -3.07
C TYR A 378 -25.05 -8.84 -3.32
N TYR A 379 -25.08 -7.96 -2.32
CA TYR A 379 -24.10 -6.89 -2.21
C TYR A 379 -22.77 -7.49 -1.73
N GLY A 380 -21.73 -7.41 -2.56
CA GLY A 380 -20.38 -7.90 -2.21
C GLY A 380 -19.67 -7.04 -1.15
N MET A 381 -18.57 -7.55 -0.60
CA MET A 381 -17.81 -6.90 0.50
C MET A 381 -17.37 -5.46 0.20
N GLN A 382 -17.20 -5.08 -1.09
CA GLN A 382 -16.96 -3.69 -1.49
C GLN A 382 -18.04 -2.71 -0.98
N ARG A 383 -19.28 -3.17 -0.78
CA ARG A 383 -20.41 -2.37 -0.27
C ARG A 383 -20.33 -2.09 1.23
N PHE A 384 -19.73 -3.00 2.01
CA PHE A 384 -19.61 -2.90 3.46
C PHE A 384 -18.25 -2.37 3.91
N GLY A 385 -17.29 -2.24 2.99
CA GLY A 385 -15.92 -1.84 3.26
C GLY A 385 -15.03 -3.02 3.65
N THR A 386 -13.73 -2.89 3.41
CA THR A 386 -12.72 -3.93 3.65
C THR A 386 -11.97 -3.78 4.98
N ALA A 387 -12.55 -3.05 5.93
CA ALA A 387 -11.94 -2.68 7.20
C ALA A 387 -12.73 -3.26 8.39
N SER A 388 -12.08 -3.36 9.55
CA SER A 388 -12.65 -3.99 10.76
C SER A 388 -13.88 -3.28 11.36
N VAL A 389 -14.19 -2.05 10.93
CA VAL A 389 -15.45 -1.36 11.27
C VAL A 389 -16.40 -1.44 10.07
N PRO A 390 -17.49 -2.22 10.12
CA PRO A 390 -18.39 -2.39 8.98
C PRO A 390 -19.20 -1.12 8.69
N THR A 391 -19.25 -0.73 7.42
CA THR A 391 -19.93 0.48 6.92
C THR A 391 -21.44 0.49 7.27
N HIS A 392 -22.08 -0.69 7.35
CA HIS A 392 -23.48 -0.82 7.74
C HIS A 392 -23.75 -0.47 9.22
N ALA A 393 -22.79 -0.66 10.13
CA ALA A 393 -22.97 -0.32 11.55
C ALA A 393 -22.96 1.20 11.79
N ILE A 394 -22.20 1.94 10.97
CA ILE A 394 -22.27 3.41 10.92
C ILE A 394 -23.64 3.84 10.36
N GLY A 395 -24.15 3.14 9.34
CA GLY A 395 -25.49 3.36 8.77
C GLY A 395 -26.60 3.17 9.79
N LEU A 396 -26.57 2.07 10.54
CA LEU A 396 -27.51 1.79 11.63
C LEU A 396 -27.47 2.88 12.71
N ALA A 397 -26.27 3.30 13.14
CA ALA A 397 -26.13 4.36 14.14
C ALA A 397 -26.71 5.72 13.66
N LEU A 398 -26.61 6.01 12.35
CA LEU A 398 -27.25 7.20 11.75
C LEU A 398 -28.78 7.07 11.69
N LEU A 399 -29.32 5.89 11.35
CA LEU A 399 -30.78 5.63 11.33
C LEU A 399 -31.38 5.70 12.74
N GLN A 400 -30.73 5.09 13.73
CA GLN A 400 -31.06 5.18 15.16
C GLN A 400 -30.91 6.61 15.73
N SER A 401 -30.44 7.58 14.94
CA SER A 401 -30.11 8.95 15.38
C SER A 401 -29.08 9.02 16.51
N ASN A 402 -28.23 7.98 16.65
CA ASN A 402 -27.16 7.90 17.64
C ASN A 402 -25.89 8.54 17.09
N TRP A 403 -25.88 9.88 17.06
CA TRP A 403 -24.83 10.69 16.44
C TRP A 403 -23.45 10.47 17.05
N GLN A 404 -23.37 10.26 18.36
CA GLN A 404 -22.13 9.99 19.07
C GLN A 404 -21.53 8.63 18.64
N LYS A 405 -22.35 7.57 18.56
CA LYS A 405 -21.92 6.24 18.07
C LYS A 405 -21.52 6.29 16.59
N ALA A 406 -22.26 7.01 15.74
CA ALA A 406 -21.90 7.16 14.33
C ALA A 406 -20.55 7.90 14.16
N ALA A 407 -20.32 8.97 14.93
CA ALA A 407 -19.05 9.71 14.88
C ALA A 407 -17.87 8.93 15.50
N SER A 408 -18.09 8.15 16.56
CA SER A 408 -17.02 7.33 17.15
C SER A 408 -16.63 6.16 16.25
N LEU A 409 -17.57 5.46 15.62
CA LEU A 409 -17.29 4.40 14.64
C LEU A 409 -16.51 4.91 13.42
N ILE A 410 -16.75 6.14 12.98
CA ILE A 410 -15.94 6.78 11.91
C ILE A 410 -14.51 7.06 12.40
N LEU A 411 -14.30 7.44 13.65
CA LEU A 411 -12.98 7.82 14.18
C LEU A 411 -12.17 6.65 14.78
N GLN A 412 -12.81 5.53 15.14
CA GLN A 412 -12.20 4.33 15.73
C GLN A 412 -11.02 3.77 14.90
N PRO A 413 -9.98 3.18 15.53
CA PRO A 413 -8.88 2.52 14.82
C PRO A 413 -9.36 1.33 14.00
N ARG A 414 -8.67 1.04 12.89
CA ARG A 414 -9.00 -0.08 12.01
C ARG A 414 -7.73 -0.83 11.64
N HIS A 415 -7.74 -2.15 11.77
CA HIS A 415 -6.58 -2.98 11.44
C HIS A 415 -6.33 -2.96 9.92
N GLY A 416 -5.06 -2.85 9.53
CA GLY A 416 -4.66 -2.74 8.12
C GLY A 416 -4.89 -1.37 7.46
N GLU A 417 -5.19 -0.32 8.22
CA GLU A 417 -5.10 1.05 7.69
C GLU A 417 -3.63 1.49 7.48
N HIS A 418 -3.43 2.48 6.63
CA HIS A 418 -2.08 3.00 6.33
C HIS A 418 -1.53 3.80 7.54
N PRO A 419 -0.23 3.69 7.90
CA PRO A 419 0.29 4.18 9.18
C PRO A 419 0.09 5.68 9.48
N ASP A 420 -0.02 6.53 8.46
CA ASP A 420 -0.33 7.97 8.64
C ASP A 420 -1.75 8.22 9.15
N VAL A 421 -2.72 7.35 8.81
CA VAL A 421 -4.09 7.39 9.33
C VAL A 421 -4.14 6.85 10.75
N GLU A 422 -3.46 5.74 11.02
CA GLU A 422 -3.36 5.16 12.36
C GLU A 422 -2.73 6.14 13.37
N ALA A 423 -1.59 6.75 13.01
CA ALA A 423 -0.95 7.78 13.83
C ALA A 423 -1.87 8.99 14.08
N ALA A 424 -2.65 9.40 13.06
CA ALA A 424 -3.62 10.49 13.20
C ALA A 424 -4.82 10.13 14.11
N ARG A 425 -5.30 8.87 14.08
CA ARG A 425 -6.34 8.38 15.00
C ARG A 425 -5.82 8.28 16.42
N ASN A 426 -4.62 7.73 16.62
CA ASN A 426 -4.03 7.56 17.94
C ASN A 426 -3.72 8.91 18.60
N ALA A 427 -3.32 9.93 17.83
CA ALA A 427 -3.23 11.31 18.33
C ALA A 427 -4.57 11.85 18.86
N TRP A 428 -5.70 11.52 18.24
CA TRP A 428 -7.02 11.92 18.73
C TRP A 428 -7.53 11.07 19.90
N LEU A 429 -7.34 9.75 19.85
CA LEU A 429 -7.98 8.80 20.76
C LEU A 429 -7.14 8.45 22.00
N VAL A 430 -5.81 8.59 21.93
CA VAL A 430 -4.87 8.28 23.02
C VAL A 430 -4.27 9.56 23.59
N ASP A 431 -3.72 10.44 22.73
CA ASP A 431 -3.11 11.69 23.19
C ASP A 431 -4.15 12.79 23.46
N ASN A 432 -5.40 12.64 22.97
CA ASN A 432 -6.45 13.67 22.95
C ASN A 432 -6.02 14.99 22.27
N ASP A 433 -5.04 14.93 21.35
CA ASP A 433 -4.47 16.07 20.64
C ASP A 433 -5.10 16.19 19.24
N LEU A 434 -6.11 17.05 19.18
CA LEU A 434 -6.88 17.37 17.98
C LEU A 434 -6.06 18.08 16.88
N ASP A 435 -5.02 18.85 17.26
CA ASP A 435 -4.20 19.61 16.33
C ASP A 435 -3.12 18.72 15.69
N LYS A 436 -2.50 17.85 16.49
CA LYS A 436 -1.66 16.75 16.01
C LYS A 436 -2.46 15.81 15.11
N ALA A 437 -3.64 15.37 15.53
CA ALA A 437 -4.52 14.54 14.71
C ALA A 437 -4.85 15.20 13.35
N LEU A 438 -5.20 16.49 13.33
CA LEU A 438 -5.53 17.20 12.08
C LEU A 438 -4.33 17.50 11.16
N SER A 439 -3.11 17.56 11.70
CA SER A 439 -1.89 17.73 10.90
C SER A 439 -1.43 16.40 10.29
N LEU A 440 -1.61 15.29 11.00
CA LEU A 440 -1.35 13.94 10.50
C LEU A 440 -2.43 13.43 9.53
N MET A 441 -3.72 13.75 9.78
CA MET A 441 -4.86 13.17 9.05
C MET A 441 -4.83 13.48 7.54
N PRO A 442 -4.59 12.48 6.66
CA PRO A 442 -4.36 12.72 5.24
C PRO A 442 -5.59 13.24 4.49
N ARG A 443 -5.39 14.12 3.51
CA ARG A 443 -6.48 14.73 2.70
C ARG A 443 -7.37 13.73 1.94
N ARG A 444 -6.91 12.48 1.76
CA ARG A 444 -7.69 11.39 1.14
C ARG A 444 -8.75 10.78 2.08
N VAL A 445 -8.63 11.01 3.39
CA VAL A 445 -9.51 10.44 4.43
C VAL A 445 -10.55 11.49 4.82
N VAL A 446 -11.59 11.62 3.99
CA VAL A 446 -12.48 12.79 4.00
C VAL A 446 -13.42 12.84 5.21
N ALA A 447 -14.07 11.74 5.58
CA ALA A 447 -15.08 11.74 6.65
C ALA A 447 -14.49 12.08 8.02
N GLU A 448 -13.42 11.36 8.40
CA GLU A 448 -12.65 11.56 9.62
C GLU A 448 -12.10 13.00 9.69
N ARG A 449 -11.54 13.51 8.60
CA ARG A 449 -11.02 14.87 8.55
C ARG A 449 -12.12 15.92 8.71
N CYS A 450 -13.30 15.74 8.11
CA CYS A 450 -14.45 16.63 8.29
C CYS A 450 -14.92 16.66 9.76
N LEU A 451 -14.98 15.51 10.44
CA LEU A 451 -15.32 15.44 11.87
C LEU A 451 -14.31 16.21 12.72
N LEU A 452 -13.01 15.93 12.56
CA LEU A 452 -11.95 16.59 13.33
C LEU A 452 -11.91 18.11 13.05
N GLU A 453 -12.08 18.55 11.79
CA GLU A 453 -12.15 19.98 11.45
C GLU A 453 -13.41 20.66 12.03
N SER A 454 -14.50 19.91 12.26
CA SER A 454 -15.66 20.42 12.98
C SER A 454 -15.40 20.52 14.49
N TYR A 455 -14.87 19.48 15.12
CA TYR A 455 -14.50 19.53 16.54
C TYR A 455 -13.47 20.63 16.84
N LYS A 456 -12.56 20.95 15.90
CA LYS A 456 -11.62 22.08 16.07
C LYS A 456 -12.34 23.43 16.08
N LYS A 457 -13.38 23.61 15.26
CA LYS A 457 -14.25 24.80 15.33
C LYS A 457 -15.05 24.86 16.64
N GLN A 458 -15.37 23.69 17.20
CA GLN A 458 -16.04 23.51 18.50
C GLN A 458 -15.06 23.51 19.70
N LYS A 459 -13.77 23.85 19.50
CA LYS A 459 -12.71 23.86 20.53
C LYS A 459 -12.53 22.52 21.28
N GLY A 460 -12.75 21.40 20.58
CA GLY A 460 -12.64 20.05 21.15
C GLY A 460 -13.94 19.51 21.77
N ASP A 461 -15.01 20.30 21.83
CA ASP A 461 -16.32 19.79 22.26
C ASP A 461 -16.88 18.81 21.22
N THR A 462 -17.30 17.62 21.68
CA THR A 462 -17.87 16.55 20.86
C THR A 462 -19.39 16.44 20.98
N ARG A 463 -20.03 17.24 21.85
CA ARG A 463 -21.48 17.16 22.11
C ARG A 463 -22.33 17.41 20.87
N ASN A 464 -21.91 18.30 19.97
CA ASN A 464 -22.58 18.50 18.68
C ASN A 464 -22.04 17.57 17.58
N ALA A 465 -22.08 16.27 17.85
CA ALA A 465 -21.72 15.21 16.90
C ALA A 465 -22.61 15.24 15.63
N MET A 466 -23.89 15.64 15.75
CA MET A 466 -24.79 15.80 14.60
C MET A 466 -24.30 16.89 13.65
N GLY A 467 -23.94 18.06 14.17
CA GLY A 467 -23.35 19.15 13.39
C GLY A 467 -21.99 18.78 12.79
N ALA A 468 -21.18 17.98 13.50
CA ALA A 468 -19.94 17.42 12.96
C ALA A 468 -20.19 16.46 11.78
N LEU A 469 -21.07 15.47 11.94
CA LEU A 469 -21.45 14.53 10.89
C LEU A 469 -21.98 15.27 9.66
N SER A 470 -22.84 16.27 9.84
CA SER A 470 -23.41 17.08 8.76
C SER A 470 -22.37 17.82 7.88
N THR A 471 -21.12 17.98 8.33
CA THR A 471 -20.03 18.51 7.49
C THR A 471 -19.51 17.51 6.44
N ILE A 472 -19.75 16.22 6.63
CA ILE A 472 -19.37 15.16 5.69
C ILE A 472 -20.22 15.29 4.41
N PRO A 473 -19.63 15.20 3.20
CA PRO A 473 -20.37 15.27 1.94
C PRO A 473 -21.56 14.30 1.88
N ARG A 474 -22.73 14.79 1.43
CA ARG A 474 -24.02 14.05 1.46
C ARG A 474 -23.92 12.64 0.87
N ASN A 475 -23.25 12.47 -0.26
CA ASN A 475 -23.12 11.15 -0.91
C ASN A 475 -22.35 10.15 -0.05
N LEU A 476 -21.31 10.60 0.67
CA LEU A 476 -20.54 9.76 1.59
C LEU A 476 -21.33 9.45 2.86
N ARG A 477 -22.17 10.39 3.35
CA ARG A 477 -23.11 10.11 4.44
C ARG A 477 -24.16 9.06 4.05
N LEU A 478 -24.75 9.20 2.86
CA LEU A 478 -25.74 8.26 2.32
C LEU A 478 -25.16 6.86 2.09
N MET A 479 -23.87 6.76 1.72
CA MET A 479 -23.18 5.47 1.55
C MET A 479 -23.31 4.57 2.80
N TYR A 480 -23.18 5.14 4.00
CA TYR A 480 -23.36 4.38 5.25
C TYR A 480 -24.80 3.83 5.39
N VAL A 481 -25.81 4.67 5.15
CA VAL A 481 -27.23 4.30 5.28
C VAL A 481 -27.62 3.26 4.21
N HIS A 482 -27.16 3.44 2.97
CA HIS A 482 -27.36 2.46 1.89
C HIS A 482 -26.58 1.16 2.11
N ALA A 483 -25.45 1.17 2.82
CA ALA A 483 -24.77 -0.04 3.24
C ALA A 483 -25.58 -0.81 4.31
N TYR A 484 -26.30 -0.12 5.19
CA TYR A 484 -27.25 -0.77 6.09
C TYR A 484 -28.43 -1.40 5.34
N GLN A 485 -29.05 -0.68 4.40
CA GLN A 485 -30.08 -1.29 3.53
C GLN A 485 -29.56 -2.55 2.82
N SER A 486 -28.36 -2.49 2.25
CA SER A 486 -27.70 -3.64 1.61
C SER A 486 -27.41 -4.81 2.55
N TYR A 487 -27.18 -4.55 3.84
CA TYR A 487 -26.95 -5.58 4.86
C TYR A 487 -28.25 -6.33 5.18
N VAL A 488 -29.33 -5.60 5.46
CA VAL A 488 -30.67 -6.18 5.69
C VAL A 488 -31.12 -6.97 4.45
N TRP A 489 -30.93 -6.43 3.25
CA TRP A 489 -31.27 -7.11 2.00
C TRP A 489 -30.53 -8.45 1.84
N ASN A 490 -29.21 -8.49 2.09
CA ASN A 490 -28.44 -9.73 2.05
C ASN A 490 -28.95 -10.75 3.08
N ALA A 491 -29.29 -10.32 4.30
CA ALA A 491 -29.81 -11.19 5.34
C ALA A 491 -31.17 -11.80 4.96
N ILE A 492 -32.12 -10.98 4.49
CA ILE A 492 -33.46 -11.45 4.11
C ILE A 492 -33.44 -12.33 2.85
N VAL A 493 -32.56 -12.05 1.88
CA VAL A 493 -32.37 -12.95 0.72
C VAL A 493 -31.74 -14.28 1.14
N SER A 494 -30.83 -14.28 2.12
CA SER A 494 -30.33 -15.53 2.73
C SER A 494 -31.46 -16.33 3.37
N GLU A 495 -32.35 -15.68 4.14
CA GLU A 495 -33.52 -16.33 4.74
C GLU A 495 -34.54 -16.84 3.71
N ARG A 496 -34.86 -16.07 2.66
CA ARG A 496 -35.73 -16.49 1.54
C ARG A 496 -35.22 -17.76 0.86
N VAL A 497 -33.91 -17.86 0.63
CA VAL A 497 -33.29 -19.05 0.05
C VAL A 497 -33.23 -20.21 1.06
N ARG A 498 -32.98 -19.93 2.34
CA ARG A 498 -32.96 -20.93 3.42
C ARG A 498 -34.34 -21.55 3.70
N MET A 499 -35.42 -20.77 3.56
CA MET A 499 -36.80 -21.23 3.82
C MET A 499 -37.45 -21.92 2.62
N HIS A 500 -37.18 -21.44 1.40
CA HIS A 500 -37.97 -21.80 0.20
C HIS A 500 -37.12 -22.17 -1.03
N GLY A 501 -35.79 -22.28 -0.89
CA GLY A 501 -34.88 -22.61 -1.99
C GLY A 501 -34.69 -21.47 -3.01
N ALA A 502 -33.92 -21.74 -4.07
CA ALA A 502 -33.57 -20.76 -5.11
C ALA A 502 -33.97 -21.20 -6.54
N GLU A 503 -34.93 -22.13 -6.66
CA GLU A 503 -35.33 -22.71 -7.95
C GLU A 503 -36.61 -22.08 -8.53
N LYS A 504 -37.57 -21.72 -7.66
CA LYS A 504 -38.92 -21.30 -8.06
C LYS A 504 -39.45 -20.15 -7.18
N PRO A 505 -40.29 -19.25 -7.73
CA PRO A 505 -41.04 -18.29 -6.93
C PRO A 505 -42.02 -19.02 -5.98
N VAL A 506 -42.39 -18.36 -4.88
CA VAL A 506 -43.40 -18.86 -3.94
C VAL A 506 -44.47 -17.79 -3.65
N VAL A 507 -45.61 -18.23 -3.11
CA VAL A 507 -46.69 -17.33 -2.68
C VAL A 507 -46.13 -16.35 -1.64
N GLY A 508 -46.38 -15.06 -1.84
CA GLY A 508 -45.82 -14.00 -0.99
C GLY A 508 -44.50 -13.39 -1.46
N ASP A 509 -43.81 -13.96 -2.46
CA ASP A 509 -42.73 -13.25 -3.16
C ASP A 509 -43.26 -11.98 -3.86
N LEU A 510 -42.39 -11.01 -4.09
CA LEU A 510 -42.71 -9.79 -4.84
C LEU A 510 -42.14 -9.89 -6.27
N VAL A 511 -42.86 -9.33 -7.24
CA VAL A 511 -42.43 -9.13 -8.64
C VAL A 511 -42.79 -7.71 -9.09
N PHE A 512 -42.11 -7.20 -10.13
CA PHE A 512 -42.63 -6.03 -10.83
C PHE A 512 -43.88 -6.42 -11.63
N GLU A 513 -44.87 -5.52 -11.66
CA GLU A 513 -46.07 -5.72 -12.45
C GLU A 513 -45.77 -5.44 -13.93
N VAL A 514 -46.05 -6.42 -14.80
CA VAL A 514 -45.82 -6.32 -16.24
C VAL A 514 -47.12 -5.88 -16.91
N ASP A 515 -47.12 -4.67 -17.45
CA ASP A 515 -48.21 -4.14 -18.27
C ASP A 515 -48.23 -4.90 -19.63
N PRO A 516 -49.31 -5.64 -19.96
CA PRO A 516 -49.34 -6.49 -21.15
C PRO A 516 -49.37 -5.72 -22.49
N ASP A 517 -49.74 -4.43 -22.48
CA ASP A 517 -49.69 -3.58 -23.67
C ASP A 517 -48.36 -2.80 -23.78
N ALA A 518 -47.47 -2.89 -22.78
CA ALA A 518 -46.12 -2.36 -22.89
C ALA A 518 -45.25 -3.28 -23.76
N GLN A 519 -44.58 -2.69 -24.76
CA GLN A 519 -43.43 -3.36 -25.38
C GLN A 519 -42.37 -3.64 -24.30
N PRO A 520 -41.62 -4.76 -24.39
CA PRO A 520 -40.70 -5.17 -23.33
C PRO A 520 -39.52 -4.19 -23.20
N GLU A 521 -39.65 -3.20 -22.32
CA GLU A 521 -38.55 -2.32 -21.91
C GLU A 521 -37.44 -3.16 -21.23
N GLU A 522 -36.34 -3.44 -21.94
CA GLU A 522 -35.16 -4.12 -21.38
C GLU A 522 -34.55 -3.29 -20.23
N ASP A 523 -34.86 -3.62 -18.97
CA ASP A 523 -34.19 -3.19 -17.72
C ASP A 523 -33.37 -1.87 -17.82
N GLY A 524 -33.99 -0.76 -18.25
CA GLY A 524 -33.35 0.56 -18.37
C GLY A 524 -33.21 1.11 -19.80
N GLU A 525 -34.32 1.32 -20.49
CA GLU A 525 -34.40 2.02 -21.79
C GLU A 525 -34.04 3.52 -21.68
N ALA A 526 -32.78 3.85 -21.93
CA ALA A 526 -32.33 5.23 -22.14
C ALA A 526 -32.37 5.61 -23.63
N LEU A 527 -33.58 5.88 -24.14
CA LEU A 527 -33.91 6.52 -25.44
C LEU A 527 -32.82 6.42 -26.52
N THR A 528 -32.91 5.39 -27.37
CA THR A 528 -32.18 5.35 -28.63
C THR A 528 -32.88 6.23 -29.68
N ASP A 529 -32.37 7.45 -29.88
CA ASP A 529 -32.65 8.25 -31.08
C ASP A 529 -32.16 7.46 -32.31
N ASN A 530 -33.05 6.74 -33.00
CA ASN A 530 -32.73 6.12 -34.28
C ASN A 530 -32.51 7.19 -35.36
N GLU A 531 -31.55 6.95 -36.24
CA GLU A 531 -31.23 7.85 -37.34
C GLU A 531 -32.19 7.60 -38.51
N ASN A 532 -33.19 8.48 -38.67
CA ASN A 532 -33.76 8.95 -39.96
C ASN A 532 -35.03 9.79 -39.73
N GLU A 533 -34.94 11.10 -39.94
CA GLU A 533 -35.94 11.89 -40.69
C GLU A 533 -35.41 13.30 -40.97
N ASP A 534 -35.84 13.89 -42.09
CA ASP A 534 -35.31 15.14 -42.63
C ASP A 534 -36.39 16.25 -42.64
N ALA A 535 -35.95 17.50 -42.82
CA ALA A 535 -36.75 18.70 -43.13
C ALA A 535 -37.71 19.31 -42.07
N THR A 536 -37.96 20.62 -42.25
CA THR A 536 -39.06 21.43 -41.68
C THR A 536 -39.10 21.74 -40.17
N ASP A 537 -38.02 22.36 -39.71
CA ASP A 537 -38.02 23.56 -38.83
C ASP A 537 -39.37 24.31 -38.64
N LYS A 538 -39.85 24.45 -37.38
CA LYS A 538 -40.07 25.76 -36.71
C LYS A 538 -40.54 25.75 -35.24
N ALA A 539 -40.11 26.80 -34.52
CA ALA A 539 -40.85 27.50 -33.46
C ALA A 539 -41.40 26.77 -32.20
N LEU A 540 -40.62 25.90 -31.53
CA LEU A 540 -40.88 25.53 -30.12
C LEU A 540 -39.77 25.99 -29.17
N SER A 541 -40.16 26.76 -28.14
CA SER A 541 -39.19 27.37 -27.21
C SER A 541 -38.44 26.33 -26.35
N ASN A 542 -37.19 26.65 -25.97
CA ASN A 542 -36.36 25.80 -25.11
C ASN A 542 -37.00 25.48 -23.73
N ARG A 543 -38.03 26.23 -23.31
CA ARG A 543 -38.78 25.96 -22.08
C ARG A 543 -39.79 24.81 -22.24
N ALA A 544 -40.29 24.56 -23.46
CA ALA A 544 -41.20 23.45 -23.77
C ALA A 544 -40.44 22.12 -23.88
N ARG A 545 -39.35 22.06 -24.66
CA ARG A 545 -38.50 20.85 -24.78
C ARG A 545 -38.00 20.35 -23.41
N LYS A 546 -37.65 21.26 -22.49
CA LYS A 546 -37.24 20.92 -21.12
C LYS A 546 -38.37 20.40 -20.22
N LYS A 547 -39.63 20.45 -20.67
CA LYS A 547 -40.81 19.89 -20.00
C LYS A 547 -41.19 18.51 -20.56
N LEU A 548 -40.93 18.26 -21.85
CA LEU A 548 -41.18 16.99 -22.54
C LEU A 548 -40.17 15.90 -22.17
N ALA A 549 -38.88 16.26 -21.99
CA ALA A 549 -37.79 15.30 -21.74
C ALA A 549 -37.75 14.69 -20.31
N ARG A 550 -38.84 14.74 -19.55
CA ARG A 550 -39.01 14.04 -18.27
C ARG A 550 -40.48 13.65 -18.08
N LYS A 551 -40.86 12.41 -18.42
CA LYS A 551 -42.00 11.75 -17.76
C LYS A 551 -41.79 11.92 -16.24
N PRO A 552 -42.80 12.30 -15.44
CA PRO A 552 -42.70 12.24 -13.98
C PRO A 552 -42.31 10.81 -13.58
N TRP A 553 -41.40 10.67 -12.61
CA TRP A 553 -41.09 9.35 -12.07
C TRP A 553 -42.32 8.85 -11.30
N SER A 554 -42.99 7.84 -11.85
CA SER A 554 -43.94 7.01 -11.13
C SER A 554 -43.18 5.94 -10.34
N PRO A 555 -43.59 5.61 -9.10
CA PRO A 555 -43.06 4.43 -8.43
C PRO A 555 -43.41 3.18 -9.26
N PRO A 556 -42.49 2.20 -9.40
CA PRO A 556 -42.80 0.97 -10.12
C PRO A 556 -43.88 0.19 -9.38
N GLN A 557 -44.90 -0.26 -10.10
CA GLN A 557 -45.94 -1.13 -9.54
C GLN A 557 -45.32 -2.50 -9.21
N VAL A 558 -45.62 -2.99 -8.02
CA VAL A 558 -45.06 -4.22 -7.46
C VAL A 558 -46.19 -5.07 -6.94
N LYS A 559 -46.26 -6.30 -7.45
CA LYS A 559 -47.30 -7.28 -7.13
C LYS A 559 -46.73 -8.35 -6.20
N THR A 560 -47.52 -8.72 -5.19
CA THR A 560 -47.27 -9.92 -4.38
C THR A 560 -47.85 -11.14 -5.06
N LEU A 561 -47.07 -12.21 -5.22
CA LEU A 561 -47.48 -13.42 -5.94
C LEU A 561 -48.55 -14.20 -5.17
N THR A 562 -49.62 -14.56 -5.89
CA THR A 562 -50.66 -15.51 -5.47
C THR A 562 -50.40 -16.89 -6.07
N GLU A 563 -51.14 -17.93 -5.64
CA GLU A 563 -51.03 -19.28 -6.21
C GLU A 563 -51.29 -19.31 -7.73
N GLU A 564 -52.21 -18.48 -8.22
CA GLU A 564 -52.54 -18.35 -9.65
C GLU A 564 -51.43 -17.68 -10.48
N ASP A 565 -50.52 -16.94 -9.85
CA ASP A 565 -49.45 -16.22 -10.54
C ASP A 565 -48.14 -17.03 -10.67
N LEU A 566 -47.97 -18.11 -9.90
CA LEU A 566 -46.70 -18.86 -9.83
C LEU A 566 -46.23 -19.42 -11.19
N ASN A 567 -47.16 -19.70 -12.10
CA ASN A 567 -46.86 -20.21 -13.44
C ASN A 567 -46.48 -19.11 -14.46
N LYS A 568 -46.61 -17.82 -14.10
CA LYS A 568 -46.38 -16.66 -14.99
C LYS A 568 -44.98 -16.06 -14.83
N TYR A 569 -44.31 -16.34 -13.71
CA TYR A 569 -43.05 -15.71 -13.30
C TYR A 569 -41.97 -16.75 -13.01
N THR A 570 -40.70 -16.36 -13.11
CA THR A 570 -39.54 -17.18 -12.76
C THR A 570 -38.85 -16.67 -11.49
N ILE A 571 -37.92 -17.44 -10.95
CA ILE A 571 -37.07 -17.00 -9.82
C ILE A 571 -36.18 -15.78 -10.16
N LEU A 572 -35.95 -15.49 -11.44
CA LEU A 572 -35.18 -14.33 -11.89
C LEU A 572 -35.98 -13.02 -11.81
N ASP A 573 -37.32 -13.11 -11.79
CA ASP A 573 -38.24 -11.97 -11.74
C ASP A 573 -38.56 -11.55 -10.30
N VAL A 574 -38.31 -12.45 -9.34
CA VAL A 574 -38.52 -12.19 -7.90
C VAL A 574 -37.60 -11.08 -7.41
N ILE A 575 -38.20 -10.07 -6.78
CA ILE A 575 -37.53 -8.91 -6.20
C ILE A 575 -37.65 -8.91 -4.67
N MET A 576 -36.65 -8.36 -4.00
CA MET A 576 -36.70 -8.05 -2.57
C MET A 576 -36.49 -6.56 -2.32
N PRO A 577 -37.23 -5.94 -1.38
CA PRO A 577 -37.14 -4.52 -1.09
C PRO A 577 -35.90 -4.19 -0.26
N LEU A 578 -35.34 -3.01 -0.49
CA LEU A 578 -34.39 -2.32 0.39
C LEU A 578 -35.20 -1.39 1.32
N PRO A 579 -35.03 -1.46 2.65
CA PRO A 579 -36.02 -0.92 3.58
C PRO A 579 -36.06 0.61 3.52
N GLY A 580 -37.28 1.17 3.53
CA GLY A 580 -37.56 2.58 3.28
C GLY A 580 -39.03 2.93 3.46
N THR A 581 -39.42 4.17 3.11
CA THR A 581 -40.79 4.69 3.30
C THR A 581 -41.78 4.37 2.17
N ASP A 582 -41.31 3.81 1.06
CA ASP A 582 -42.01 3.70 -0.22
C ASP A 582 -41.69 2.33 -0.86
N VAL A 583 -41.85 1.26 -0.07
CA VAL A 583 -41.63 -0.14 -0.47
C VAL A 583 -42.68 -1.06 0.13
N ALA A 584 -43.17 -2.01 -0.67
CA ALA A 584 -43.88 -3.19 -0.20
C ALA A 584 -42.90 -4.18 0.43
N TYR A 585 -43.34 -4.90 1.47
CA TYR A 585 -42.63 -6.05 2.04
C TYR A 585 -43.26 -7.36 1.53
N PRO A 586 -42.48 -8.46 1.40
CA PRO A 586 -43.03 -9.76 0.99
C PRO A 586 -44.10 -10.26 1.97
N GLY A 587 -44.97 -11.14 1.48
CA GLY A 587 -46.04 -11.75 2.27
C GLY A 587 -45.57 -12.87 3.22
N GLY A 588 -46.48 -13.28 4.10
CA GLY A 588 -46.30 -14.42 4.99
C GLY A 588 -45.09 -14.33 5.94
N GLN A 589 -44.59 -15.50 6.35
CA GLN A 589 -43.56 -15.62 7.39
C GLN A 589 -42.27 -14.85 7.08
N LEU A 590 -41.92 -14.69 5.80
CA LEU A 590 -40.74 -13.92 5.38
C LEU A 590 -40.93 -12.41 5.61
N GLY A 591 -42.14 -11.89 5.37
CA GLY A 591 -42.51 -10.52 5.71
C GLY A 591 -42.42 -10.25 7.20
N ASP A 592 -42.92 -11.19 8.01
CA ASP A 592 -42.83 -11.11 9.47
C ASP A 592 -41.38 -11.13 9.97
N ARG A 593 -40.53 -12.01 9.42
CA ARG A 593 -39.09 -12.03 9.72
C ARG A 593 -38.38 -10.74 9.29
N TYR A 594 -38.76 -10.12 8.16
CA TYR A 594 -38.23 -8.81 7.77
C TYR A 594 -38.58 -7.74 8.83
N ARG A 595 -39.85 -7.71 9.24
CA ARG A 595 -40.36 -6.77 10.24
C ARG A 595 -39.73 -6.99 11.61
N GLU A 596 -39.47 -8.24 12.00
CA GLU A 596 -38.74 -8.61 13.22
C GLU A 596 -37.28 -8.15 13.16
N PHE A 597 -36.57 -8.41 12.05
CA PHE A 597 -35.16 -8.03 11.87
C PHE A 597 -34.95 -6.51 12.04
N LEU A 598 -35.81 -5.70 11.44
CA LEU A 598 -35.77 -4.24 11.60
C LEU A 598 -36.10 -3.81 13.04
N LYS A 599 -37.07 -4.46 13.70
CA LYS A 599 -37.43 -4.18 15.10
C LYS A 599 -36.31 -4.52 16.08
N ILE A 600 -35.55 -5.60 15.86
CA ILE A 600 -34.34 -5.94 16.63
C ILE A 600 -33.32 -4.81 16.57
N ASP A 601 -33.09 -4.25 15.38
CA ASP A 601 -32.24 -3.08 15.16
C ASP A 601 -32.85 -1.74 15.66
N SER A 602 -33.98 -1.79 16.38
CA SER A 602 -34.73 -0.63 16.88
C SER A 602 -35.20 0.32 15.79
N LEU A 603 -35.49 -0.21 14.60
CA LEU A 603 -36.06 0.51 13.48
C LEU A 603 -37.51 0.08 13.26
N ASP A 604 -38.41 1.06 13.20
CA ASP A 604 -39.79 0.84 12.76
C ASP A 604 -39.80 0.51 11.24
N PRO A 605 -40.37 -0.64 10.81
CA PRO A 605 -40.51 -1.01 9.40
C PRO A 605 -41.66 -0.28 8.69
N ASP A 606 -42.70 0.13 9.43
CA ASP A 606 -43.90 0.79 8.90
C ASP A 606 -43.73 2.32 8.92
N ASN A 607 -42.86 2.85 9.78
CA ASN A 607 -42.44 4.26 9.77
C ASN A 607 -40.92 4.42 9.58
N PHE A 608 -40.47 4.37 8.33
CA PHE A 608 -39.05 4.54 8.00
C PHE A 608 -38.57 6.01 7.99
N VAL A 609 -39.39 6.98 8.42
CA VAL A 609 -39.02 8.41 8.47
C VAL A 609 -38.01 8.65 9.60
N ARG A 610 -36.98 9.45 9.33
CA ARG A 610 -35.88 9.73 10.28
C ARG A 610 -35.82 11.21 10.65
N LYS A 611 -35.40 11.49 11.90
CA LYS A 611 -35.37 12.84 12.50
C LYS A 611 -34.63 13.88 11.67
N GLN A 612 -33.60 13.44 10.93
CA GLN A 612 -32.88 14.25 9.95
C GLN A 612 -33.28 13.78 8.54
N LYS A 613 -33.92 14.67 7.77
CA LYS A 613 -34.48 14.35 6.42
C LYS A 613 -33.45 13.82 5.42
N ASP A 614 -32.16 14.13 5.58
CA ASP A 614 -31.07 13.54 4.78
C ASP A 614 -30.98 12.01 4.87
N TYR A 615 -31.49 11.38 5.94
CA TYR A 615 -31.42 9.93 6.19
C TYR A 615 -32.76 9.21 6.04
N THR A 616 -33.84 9.92 5.70
CA THR A 616 -35.09 9.30 5.26
C THR A 616 -34.90 8.82 3.83
N LEU A 617 -35.09 7.51 3.59
CA LEU A 617 -34.94 6.88 2.29
C LEU A 617 -36.29 6.32 1.83
N SER A 618 -36.60 6.48 0.53
CA SER A 618 -37.74 5.82 -0.12
C SER A 618 -37.65 4.30 0.00
N GLY A 619 -36.43 3.76 -0.13
CA GLY A 619 -36.24 2.35 -0.48
C GLY A 619 -36.23 2.18 -2.01
N SER A 620 -36.08 0.94 -2.44
CA SER A 620 -36.06 0.51 -3.84
C SER A 620 -36.04 -1.02 -3.89
N TYR A 621 -36.35 -1.63 -5.04
CA TYR A 621 -36.37 -3.09 -5.19
C TYR A 621 -35.11 -3.61 -5.92
N ARG A 622 -34.82 -4.90 -5.78
CA ARG A 622 -33.68 -5.58 -6.44
C ARG A 622 -34.02 -7.06 -6.69
N LYS A 623 -33.77 -7.55 -7.91
CA LYS A 623 -33.92 -8.97 -8.30
C LYS A 623 -33.00 -9.87 -7.46
N ILE A 624 -33.52 -10.95 -6.89
CA ILE A 624 -32.80 -11.77 -5.90
C ILE A 624 -31.69 -12.64 -6.51
N LEU A 625 -31.90 -13.12 -7.73
CA LEU A 625 -30.91 -13.78 -8.56
C LEU A 625 -30.50 -12.85 -9.70
N HIS A 626 -29.35 -13.11 -10.31
CA HIS A 626 -28.92 -12.48 -11.54
C HIS A 626 -28.21 -13.51 -12.43
N ARG A 627 -28.59 -13.59 -13.70
CA ARG A 627 -27.95 -14.46 -14.68
C ARG A 627 -26.97 -13.67 -15.55
N PRO A 628 -25.69 -14.08 -15.65
CA PRO A 628 -24.75 -13.43 -16.55
C PRO A 628 -25.16 -13.66 -18.02
N THR A 629 -24.88 -12.67 -18.87
CA THR A 629 -25.02 -12.78 -20.33
C THR A 629 -23.64 -12.95 -20.98
N ALA A 630 -23.62 -13.52 -22.19
CA ALA A 630 -22.40 -13.78 -22.96
C ALA A 630 -21.29 -14.55 -22.20
N MET A 631 -21.67 -15.47 -21.30
CA MET A 631 -20.71 -16.21 -20.47
C MET A 631 -19.96 -17.30 -21.25
N THR A 632 -18.64 -17.13 -21.38
CA THR A 632 -17.69 -18.10 -21.95
C THR A 632 -16.47 -18.23 -21.03
N TRP A 633 -15.73 -19.32 -21.16
CA TRP A 633 -14.50 -19.56 -20.41
C TRP A 633 -13.46 -20.28 -21.26
N SER A 634 -12.20 -20.10 -20.89
CA SER A 634 -11.07 -20.88 -21.37
C SER A 634 -10.18 -21.25 -20.19
N VAL A 635 -9.51 -22.40 -20.30
CA VAL A 635 -8.47 -22.83 -19.36
C VAL A 635 -7.11 -22.65 -20.02
N MET A 636 -6.19 -22.05 -19.29
CA MET A 636 -4.83 -21.76 -19.68
C MET A 636 -3.88 -22.38 -18.65
N ARG A 637 -2.65 -22.64 -19.06
CA ARG A 637 -1.56 -23.08 -18.17
C ARG A 637 -0.46 -22.02 -18.14
N TYR A 638 0.29 -22.01 -17.04
CA TYR A 638 1.40 -21.09 -16.79
C TYR A 638 2.36 -21.68 -15.75
N THR A 639 3.56 -21.11 -15.69
CA THR A 639 4.56 -21.43 -14.67
C THR A 639 4.86 -20.23 -13.75
N ASP A 640 5.10 -19.02 -14.30
CA ASP A 640 5.32 -17.81 -13.49
C ASP A 640 4.00 -17.05 -13.14
N PRO A 641 3.72 -16.75 -11.85
CA PRO A 641 2.58 -15.94 -11.41
C PRO A 641 2.61 -14.44 -11.79
N ASP A 642 3.75 -13.87 -12.21
CA ASP A 642 3.83 -12.48 -12.66
C ASP A 642 3.53 -12.31 -14.17
N VAL A 643 3.53 -13.39 -14.97
CA VAL A 643 3.16 -13.35 -16.39
C VAL A 643 1.69 -12.93 -16.55
N PRO A 644 1.38 -11.91 -17.38
CA PRO A 644 0.02 -11.45 -17.59
C PRO A 644 -0.79 -12.49 -18.38
N LEU A 645 -1.92 -12.95 -17.82
CA LEU A 645 -2.81 -13.95 -18.45
C LEU A 645 -4.11 -13.34 -19.00
N ALA A 646 -4.07 -12.06 -19.38
CA ALA A 646 -5.13 -11.35 -20.09
C ALA A 646 -4.53 -10.09 -20.75
N GLN A 647 -4.82 -9.90 -22.04
CA GLN A 647 -4.32 -8.78 -22.84
C GLN A 647 -5.28 -7.57 -22.73
N ALA A 648 -4.80 -6.42 -22.28
CA ALA A 648 -5.60 -5.20 -22.21
C ALA A 648 -5.78 -4.53 -23.58
N ASP A 649 -6.76 -3.63 -23.69
CA ASP A 649 -7.05 -2.94 -24.95
C ASP A 649 -5.91 -1.98 -25.36
N GLU A 650 -5.24 -1.32 -24.41
CA GLU A 650 -3.97 -0.61 -24.69
C GLU A 650 -2.88 -1.56 -25.19
N ASP A 651 -2.79 -2.79 -24.71
CA ASP A 651 -1.73 -3.72 -25.12
C ASP A 651 -1.88 -4.07 -26.61
N LYS A 652 -3.13 -4.34 -27.04
CA LYS A 652 -3.51 -4.56 -28.44
C LYS A 652 -3.24 -3.33 -29.31
N LEU A 653 -3.60 -2.14 -28.82
CA LEU A 653 -3.38 -0.87 -29.53
C LEU A 653 -1.88 -0.51 -29.69
N LEU A 654 -1.02 -1.07 -28.84
CA LEU A 654 0.43 -0.91 -28.89
C LEU A 654 1.15 -2.04 -29.66
N GLY A 655 0.41 -3.03 -30.16
CA GLY A 655 0.98 -4.16 -30.90
C GLY A 655 1.79 -5.13 -30.02
N PHE A 656 1.54 -5.18 -28.71
CA PHE A 656 2.10 -6.25 -27.87
C PHE A 656 1.39 -7.56 -28.18
N ASP A 657 2.18 -8.63 -28.32
CA ASP A 657 1.66 -9.98 -28.56
C ASP A 657 0.63 -10.42 -27.51
N PRO A 658 -0.34 -11.29 -27.88
CA PRO A 658 -1.20 -11.93 -26.91
C PRO A 658 -0.35 -12.80 -25.96
N PRO A 659 -0.75 -12.93 -24.69
CA PRO A 659 0.03 -13.71 -23.72
C PRO A 659 0.09 -15.18 -24.15
N VAL A 660 1.32 -15.70 -24.21
CA VAL A 660 1.59 -17.09 -24.57
C VAL A 660 1.00 -18.02 -23.50
N ILE A 661 0.32 -19.08 -23.95
CA ILE A 661 -0.17 -20.13 -23.08
C ILE A 661 0.88 -21.24 -23.09
N ASP A 662 1.52 -21.46 -21.94
CA ASP A 662 2.45 -22.55 -21.72
C ASP A 662 1.66 -23.87 -21.57
N GLU A 663 1.48 -24.63 -22.65
CA GLU A 663 0.71 -25.89 -22.63
C GLU A 663 1.27 -26.95 -21.65
N GLN A 664 2.54 -26.84 -21.26
CA GLN A 664 3.21 -27.73 -20.31
C GLN A 664 3.17 -27.21 -18.87
N GLY A 665 2.66 -25.99 -18.68
CA GLY A 665 2.76 -25.23 -17.44
C GLY A 665 2.18 -25.91 -16.22
N LYS A 666 2.93 -25.84 -15.12
CA LYS A 666 2.63 -26.53 -13.86
C LYS A 666 1.29 -26.09 -13.26
N PHE A 667 0.95 -24.81 -13.39
CA PHE A 667 -0.22 -24.21 -12.77
C PHE A 667 -1.32 -23.90 -13.80
N MET A 668 -2.55 -23.79 -13.31
CA MET A 668 -3.74 -23.62 -14.14
C MET A 668 -4.44 -22.30 -13.84
N ALA A 669 -4.90 -21.64 -14.90
CA ALA A 669 -5.67 -20.41 -14.83
C ALA A 669 -6.97 -20.55 -15.62
N LEU A 670 -8.06 -20.09 -15.02
CA LEU A 670 -9.38 -20.02 -15.64
C LEU A 670 -9.63 -18.58 -16.06
N GLN A 671 -9.73 -18.32 -17.36
CA GLN A 671 -10.22 -17.05 -17.88
C GLN A 671 -11.72 -17.15 -18.10
N ILE A 672 -12.47 -16.24 -17.48
CA ILE A 672 -13.93 -16.14 -17.61
C ILE A 672 -14.28 -14.81 -18.26
N ASN A 673 -15.02 -14.87 -19.35
CA ASN A 673 -15.62 -13.71 -19.99
C ASN A 673 -17.12 -13.72 -19.67
N LEU A 674 -17.65 -12.64 -19.11
CA LEU A 674 -19.08 -12.54 -18.74
C LEU A 674 -19.55 -11.09 -18.75
N THR A 675 -20.84 -10.87 -19.01
CA THR A 675 -21.49 -9.56 -18.91
C THR A 675 -22.53 -9.59 -17.79
N LEU A 676 -22.49 -8.59 -16.92
CA LEU A 676 -23.47 -8.39 -15.84
C LEU A 676 -24.24 -7.09 -16.06
N GLY A 677 -25.50 -7.07 -15.63
CA GLY A 677 -26.34 -5.87 -15.62
C GLY A 677 -25.89 -4.81 -14.61
N THR A 678 -26.67 -3.74 -14.48
CA THR A 678 -26.39 -2.69 -13.48
C THR A 678 -26.44 -3.22 -12.05
N ALA A 679 -25.73 -2.55 -11.14
CA ALA A 679 -25.67 -2.84 -9.70
C ALA A 679 -25.35 -4.30 -9.30
N SER A 680 -24.83 -5.12 -10.22
CA SER A 680 -24.47 -6.52 -9.98
C SER A 680 -22.96 -6.65 -9.79
N TYR A 681 -22.54 -7.59 -8.91
CA TYR A 681 -21.15 -7.69 -8.45
C TYR A 681 -20.45 -8.92 -9.04
N ALA A 682 -19.39 -8.73 -9.84
CA ALA A 682 -18.59 -9.84 -10.37
C ALA A 682 -18.05 -10.75 -9.26
N THR A 683 -17.64 -10.19 -8.11
CA THR A 683 -17.20 -10.97 -6.94
C THR A 683 -18.25 -11.95 -6.42
N MET A 684 -19.55 -11.72 -6.62
CA MET A 684 -20.60 -12.64 -6.20
C MET A 684 -20.83 -13.77 -7.22
N ALA A 685 -20.64 -13.51 -8.52
CA ALA A 685 -20.57 -14.56 -9.53
C ALA A 685 -19.34 -15.47 -9.29
N LEU A 686 -18.17 -14.87 -9.00
CA LEU A 686 -16.96 -15.62 -8.65
C LEU A 686 -17.15 -16.46 -7.38
N ARG A 687 -17.76 -15.90 -6.33
CA ARG A 687 -18.13 -16.63 -5.11
C ARG A 687 -19.00 -17.86 -5.41
N GLU A 688 -19.92 -17.76 -6.35
CA GLU A 688 -20.81 -18.86 -6.70
C GLU A 688 -20.09 -19.96 -7.52
N ILE A 689 -19.02 -19.60 -8.24
CA ILE A 689 -18.15 -20.56 -8.95
C ILE A 689 -17.17 -21.24 -7.98
N THR A 690 -16.44 -20.47 -7.18
CA THR A 690 -15.35 -20.99 -6.31
C THR A 690 -15.83 -21.53 -4.96
N LYS A 691 -17.05 -21.17 -4.53
CA LYS A 691 -17.60 -21.38 -3.17
C LYS A 691 -16.76 -20.80 -2.02
N THR A 692 -15.72 -20.02 -2.30
CA THR A 692 -14.80 -19.45 -1.30
C THR A 692 -15.21 -18.03 -0.83
N GLU A 693 -14.66 -17.58 0.30
CA GLU A 693 -14.91 -16.22 0.80
C GLU A 693 -14.24 -15.17 -0.09
N THR A 694 -14.91 -14.05 -0.37
CA THR A 694 -14.40 -12.99 -1.25
C THR A 694 -14.03 -11.70 -0.50
N SER A 695 -13.62 -11.79 0.78
CA SER A 695 -13.01 -10.64 1.44
C SER A 695 -11.59 -10.41 0.92
N SER A 696 -11.14 -9.17 0.93
CA SER A 696 -9.79 -8.83 0.46
C SER A 696 -8.69 -9.44 1.31
N HIS A 697 -8.94 -9.73 2.59
CA HIS A 697 -7.97 -10.35 3.49
C HIS A 697 -7.81 -11.84 3.17
N TYR A 698 -8.92 -12.58 3.15
CA TYR A 698 -8.92 -14.01 2.81
C TYR A 698 -8.37 -14.30 1.41
N GLN A 699 -8.71 -13.47 0.41
CA GLN A 699 -8.15 -13.59 -0.94
C GLN A 699 -6.66 -13.22 -1.00
N THR A 700 -6.18 -12.33 -0.12
CA THR A 700 -4.73 -12.03 -0.03
C THR A 700 -3.97 -13.16 0.68
N SER A 701 -4.52 -13.77 1.73
CA SER A 701 -3.89 -14.93 2.38
C SER A 701 -3.87 -16.15 1.45
N LEU A 702 -4.95 -16.42 0.71
CA LEU A 702 -4.94 -17.43 -0.36
C LEU A 702 -3.87 -17.15 -1.43
N THR A 703 -3.73 -15.89 -1.87
CA THR A 703 -2.68 -15.53 -2.85
C THR A 703 -1.29 -15.77 -2.28
N ASN A 704 -1.04 -15.37 -1.02
CA ASN A 704 0.27 -15.55 -0.38
C ASN A 704 0.62 -17.03 -0.09
N ALA A 705 -0.39 -17.87 0.15
CA ALA A 705 -0.23 -19.31 0.41
C ALA A 705 -0.17 -20.16 -0.86
N ALA A 706 -0.51 -19.59 -2.03
CA ALA A 706 -0.51 -20.31 -3.29
C ALA A 706 0.90 -20.75 -3.71
N GLU A 707 1.00 -21.97 -4.24
CA GLU A 707 2.29 -22.58 -4.60
C GLU A 707 2.96 -21.84 -5.77
N ASP A 708 2.18 -21.20 -6.65
CA ASP A 708 2.67 -20.43 -7.80
C ASP A 708 3.60 -19.28 -7.37
N GLN A 709 3.38 -18.65 -6.22
CA GLN A 709 4.22 -17.57 -5.68
C GLN A 709 5.69 -17.97 -5.48
N LYS A 710 5.99 -19.28 -5.40
CA LYS A 710 7.36 -19.81 -5.30
C LYS A 710 8.11 -19.84 -6.65
N TYR A 711 7.38 -19.76 -7.77
CA TYR A 711 7.88 -19.80 -9.15
C TYR A 711 7.96 -18.42 -9.80
N ARG A 712 7.78 -17.36 -9.00
CA ARG A 712 7.83 -15.96 -9.44
C ARG A 712 9.19 -15.60 -10.03
N GLY A 713 9.22 -15.20 -11.30
CA GLY A 713 10.45 -14.85 -12.02
C GLY A 713 11.29 -16.04 -12.48
N VAL A 714 10.72 -17.25 -12.53
CA VAL A 714 11.34 -18.40 -13.20
C VAL A 714 11.05 -18.31 -14.70
N ALA A 715 12.08 -18.36 -15.55
CA ALA A 715 11.94 -18.27 -17.00
C ALA A 715 11.56 -19.61 -17.65
N ASP A 716 10.87 -19.56 -18.78
CA ASP A 716 10.32 -20.71 -19.54
C ASP A 716 11.40 -21.56 -20.27
N GLY A 717 12.47 -21.96 -19.57
CA GLY A 717 13.57 -22.76 -20.13
C GLY A 717 14.39 -23.58 -19.14
N ASP A 718 14.50 -23.16 -17.86
CA ASP A 718 15.46 -23.75 -16.90
C ASP A 718 14.86 -24.93 -16.08
N ILE A 719 14.03 -25.79 -16.70
CA ILE A 719 13.35 -26.91 -16.03
C ILE A 719 13.97 -28.26 -16.44
N GLU A 720 15.05 -28.67 -15.78
CA GLU A 720 15.40 -30.09 -15.69
C GLU A 720 14.40 -30.81 -14.76
N MET A 721 14.02 -32.04 -15.11
CA MET A 721 12.99 -32.80 -14.38
C MET A 721 13.54 -33.48 -13.11
N ASP A 722 13.84 -32.72 -12.06
CA ASP A 722 14.23 -33.31 -10.77
C ASP A 722 13.06 -34.03 -10.08
N GLN A 723 13.25 -35.30 -9.72
CA GLN A 723 12.23 -36.14 -9.10
C GLN A 723 12.24 -36.02 -7.57
N GLY A 724 11.65 -34.93 -7.08
CA GLY A 724 11.00 -34.93 -5.77
C GLY A 724 11.87 -34.58 -4.57
N THR A 725 12.59 -33.45 -4.61
CA THR A 725 13.22 -32.86 -3.41
C THR A 725 12.64 -31.48 -3.08
N ALA A 726 11.64 -31.41 -2.19
CA ALA A 726 11.01 -30.15 -1.80
C ALA A 726 11.91 -29.32 -0.84
N VAL A 727 12.75 -28.46 -1.39
CA VAL A 727 13.62 -27.56 -0.61
C VAL A 727 12.79 -26.48 0.07
N VAL A 728 12.68 -26.55 1.40
CA VAL A 728 12.08 -25.52 2.27
C VAL A 728 13.19 -24.93 3.13
N GLY A 729 13.33 -23.60 3.13
CA GLY A 729 14.26 -22.87 4.01
C GLY A 729 13.58 -21.69 4.67
N ASP A 730 13.44 -21.72 6.01
CA ASP A 730 13.02 -20.58 6.84
C ASP A 730 13.32 -20.78 8.34
N ALA A 731 13.43 -19.68 9.11
CA ALA A 731 13.76 -19.61 10.56
C ALA A 731 13.60 -18.15 11.11
N GLU A 732 13.85 -17.74 12.39
CA GLU A 732 13.93 -18.41 13.70
C GLU A 732 13.48 -17.48 14.88
N ASP A 733 13.55 -17.73 16.21
CA ASP A 733 14.38 -18.58 17.12
C ASP A 733 13.65 -19.81 17.76
N ALA A 734 12.54 -20.27 17.16
CA ALA A 734 11.83 -21.51 17.58
C ALA A 734 11.51 -22.46 16.40
N ALA A 735 12.20 -22.30 15.26
CA ALA A 735 11.89 -22.95 14.00
C ALA A 735 13.09 -23.52 13.22
N VAL A 736 14.36 -23.30 13.62
CA VAL A 736 15.49 -24.15 13.20
C VAL A 736 15.31 -25.44 13.94
N GLU A 737 14.99 -25.45 15.24
CA GLU A 737 14.73 -26.74 15.90
C GLU A 737 13.62 -27.50 15.16
N THR A 738 12.51 -26.86 14.77
CA THR A 738 11.45 -27.48 13.95
C THR A 738 11.92 -27.92 12.54
N VAL A 739 12.53 -27.04 11.72
CA VAL A 739 12.89 -27.35 10.32
C VAL A 739 14.17 -28.20 10.22
N LEU A 740 15.07 -28.13 11.20
CA LEU A 740 16.22 -29.04 11.35
C LEU A 740 15.76 -30.40 11.86
N ILE A 741 14.74 -30.49 12.72
CA ILE A 741 14.08 -31.77 13.00
C ILE A 741 13.39 -32.29 11.74
N GLU A 742 12.74 -31.46 10.90
CA GLU A 742 12.16 -31.88 9.62
C GLU A 742 13.26 -32.43 8.67
N TRP A 743 14.41 -31.74 8.56
CA TRP A 743 15.60 -32.19 7.82
C TRP A 743 16.17 -33.53 8.36
N TYR A 744 16.38 -33.65 9.67
CA TYR A 744 16.79 -34.92 10.28
C TYR A 744 15.73 -36.00 10.14
N THR A 745 14.44 -35.66 10.14
CA THR A 745 13.35 -36.63 9.97
C THR A 745 13.40 -37.21 8.57
N THR A 746 13.41 -36.38 7.52
CA THR A 746 13.56 -36.85 6.13
C THR A 746 14.82 -37.70 5.93
N ARG A 747 15.90 -37.43 6.68
CA ARG A 747 17.19 -38.14 6.56
C ARG A 747 17.34 -39.40 7.43
N GLU A 748 16.74 -39.45 8.63
CA GLU A 748 16.91 -40.54 9.62
C GLU A 748 15.67 -41.43 9.81
N ILE A 749 14.50 -41.07 9.29
CA ILE A 749 13.25 -41.87 9.43
C ILE A 749 13.36 -43.30 8.86
N SER A 750 14.29 -43.50 7.93
CA SER A 750 14.66 -44.81 7.38
C SER A 750 15.29 -45.77 8.40
N ASN A 751 15.68 -45.30 9.59
CA ASN A 751 16.22 -46.11 10.68
C ASN A 751 15.22 -46.22 11.85
N PRO A 752 14.47 -47.33 11.98
CA PRO A 752 13.46 -47.51 13.04
C PRO A 752 14.02 -47.55 14.46
N ASN A 753 15.34 -47.72 14.62
CA ASN A 753 16.04 -47.78 15.90
C ASN A 753 16.92 -46.53 16.13
N GLY A 754 16.93 -45.56 15.21
CA GLY A 754 17.69 -44.32 15.31
C GLY A 754 17.27 -43.46 16.50
N PHE A 755 18.18 -42.60 16.99
CA PHE A 755 17.94 -41.76 18.17
C PHE A 755 16.77 -40.79 17.98
N LEU A 756 16.62 -40.22 16.77
CA LEU A 756 15.43 -39.43 16.42
C LEU A 756 14.15 -40.26 16.49
N SER A 757 14.12 -41.44 15.85
CA SER A 757 12.98 -42.36 15.83
C SER A 757 12.54 -42.80 17.24
N GLN A 758 13.49 -43.04 18.15
CA GLN A 758 13.20 -43.33 19.56
C GLN A 758 12.61 -42.10 20.28
N THR A 759 13.16 -40.91 20.04
CA THR A 759 12.70 -39.67 20.69
C THR A 759 11.33 -39.24 20.18
N LEU A 760 11.05 -39.38 18.88
CA LEU A 760 9.72 -39.17 18.30
C LEU A 760 8.70 -40.16 18.87
N ARG A 761 9.02 -41.46 19.00
CA ARG A 761 8.14 -42.42 19.68
C ARG A 761 7.80 -42.02 21.11
N PHE A 762 8.77 -41.47 21.86
CA PHE A 762 8.54 -40.95 23.20
C PHE A 762 7.62 -39.71 23.21
N VAL A 763 7.81 -38.78 22.27
CA VAL A 763 6.92 -37.62 22.07
C VAL A 763 5.51 -38.05 21.67
N SER A 764 5.35 -38.98 20.72
CA SER A 764 4.05 -39.52 20.30
C SER A 764 3.35 -40.28 21.42
N ALA A 765 4.10 -40.99 22.28
CA ALA A 765 3.54 -41.66 23.47
C ALA A 765 3.04 -40.64 24.50
N ILE A 766 3.75 -39.53 24.72
CA ILE A 766 3.26 -38.41 25.55
C ILE A 766 2.02 -37.77 24.91
N ARG A 767 2.01 -37.53 23.59
CA ARG A 767 0.83 -37.02 22.86
C ARG A 767 -0.39 -37.95 23.02
N GLY A 768 -0.17 -39.26 22.99
CA GLY A 768 -1.22 -40.28 23.19
C GLY A 768 -1.87 -40.26 24.58
N LEU A 769 -1.23 -39.68 25.60
CA LEU A 769 -1.83 -39.50 26.94
C LEU A 769 -2.81 -38.32 27.00
N PHE A 770 -2.78 -37.40 26.03
CA PHE A 770 -3.51 -36.13 26.07
C PHE A 770 -4.41 -35.84 24.86
N TYR A 771 -4.39 -36.67 23.80
CA TYR A 771 -5.07 -36.36 22.53
C TYR A 771 -5.70 -37.59 21.84
N LYS A 772 -6.76 -37.38 21.04
CA LYS A 772 -7.38 -38.42 20.18
C LYS A 772 -7.10 -38.14 18.70
N PRO A 773 -6.63 -39.10 17.88
CA PRO A 773 -5.88 -38.76 16.66
C PRO A 773 -6.66 -38.17 15.47
N SER A 774 -7.98 -38.15 15.48
CA SER A 774 -8.81 -38.16 14.27
C SER A 774 -9.08 -36.79 13.59
N LEU A 775 -8.28 -35.75 13.85
CA LEU A 775 -8.55 -34.38 13.37
C LEU A 775 -7.35 -33.61 12.79
N HIS A 776 -6.10 -33.97 13.09
CA HIS A 776 -4.92 -33.13 12.77
C HIS A 776 -3.71 -33.89 12.20
N SER A 777 -2.82 -33.15 11.55
CA SER A 777 -1.69 -33.63 10.72
C SER A 777 -0.51 -34.24 11.51
N GLN A 778 0.43 -34.89 10.82
CA GLN A 778 1.63 -35.50 11.40
C GLN A 778 2.71 -34.49 11.85
N LYS A 779 2.68 -33.23 11.36
CA LYS A 779 3.71 -32.19 11.65
C LYS A 779 3.90 -31.83 13.14
N TRP A 780 3.07 -32.37 14.02
CA TRP A 780 2.90 -31.94 15.40
C TRP A 780 3.94 -32.54 16.35
N ASP A 781 4.39 -33.77 16.10
CA ASP A 781 5.45 -34.40 16.89
C ASP A 781 6.81 -33.69 16.70
N ILE A 782 7.02 -33.02 15.57
CA ILE A 782 8.21 -32.20 15.26
C ILE A 782 8.29 -30.98 16.19
N VAL A 783 7.21 -30.21 16.32
CA VAL A 783 7.22 -28.98 17.16
C VAL A 783 7.20 -29.32 18.66
N LEU A 784 6.52 -30.40 19.06
CA LEU A 784 6.61 -30.93 20.43
C LEU A 784 8.04 -31.38 20.76
N LEU A 785 8.77 -31.95 19.80
CA LEU A 785 10.19 -32.29 19.97
C LEU A 785 11.07 -31.04 20.12
N GLY A 786 10.84 -29.96 19.36
CA GLY A 786 11.50 -28.67 19.58
C GLY A 786 11.28 -28.12 21.00
N GLY A 787 10.04 -28.20 21.52
CA GLY A 787 9.75 -27.82 22.91
C GLY A 787 10.49 -28.66 23.94
N LEU A 788 10.62 -29.97 23.69
CA LEU A 788 11.42 -30.88 24.52
C LEU A 788 12.91 -30.51 24.49
N MET A 789 13.46 -30.07 23.35
CA MET A 789 14.86 -29.65 23.20
C MET A 789 15.19 -28.39 24.00
N GLY A 790 14.38 -27.33 23.88
CA GLY A 790 14.50 -26.12 24.70
C GLY A 790 14.39 -26.41 26.21
N SER A 791 13.54 -27.37 26.59
CA SER A 791 13.43 -27.85 27.97
C SER A 791 14.66 -28.61 28.45
N VAL A 792 15.28 -29.46 27.63
CA VAL A 792 16.54 -30.17 27.98
C VAL A 792 17.68 -29.18 28.21
N PHE A 793 17.86 -28.19 27.32
CA PHE A 793 18.87 -27.15 27.48
C PHE A 793 18.69 -26.36 28.79
N SER A 794 17.44 -26.03 29.13
CA SER A 794 17.08 -25.34 30.38
C SER A 794 17.29 -26.21 31.62
N LEU A 795 16.99 -27.51 31.54
CA LEU A 795 17.17 -28.47 32.63
C LEU A 795 18.65 -28.65 33.02
N LEU A 796 19.54 -28.71 32.03
CA LEU A 796 20.99 -28.77 32.26
C LEU A 796 21.49 -27.49 32.95
N GLN A 797 21.02 -26.31 32.51
CA GLN A 797 21.33 -25.06 33.20
C GLN A 797 20.80 -25.01 34.64
N PHE A 798 19.62 -25.56 34.93
CA PHE A 798 19.10 -25.69 36.31
C PHE A 798 20.09 -26.47 37.20
N ILE A 799 20.63 -27.58 36.70
CA ILE A 799 21.56 -28.47 37.41
C ILE A 799 22.95 -27.83 37.61
N VAL A 800 23.46 -27.07 36.62
CA VAL A 800 24.84 -26.56 36.65
C VAL A 800 24.96 -25.11 37.15
N SER A 801 23.95 -24.26 36.98
CA SER A 801 23.97 -22.85 37.45
C SER A 801 24.46 -22.66 38.90
N PRO A 802 23.99 -23.44 39.91
CA PRO A 802 24.47 -23.29 41.28
C PRO A 802 25.94 -23.72 41.46
N ARG A 803 26.40 -24.69 40.66
CA ARG A 803 27.79 -25.18 40.68
C ARG A 803 28.73 -24.11 40.14
N ILE A 804 28.48 -23.58 38.94
CA ILE A 804 29.25 -22.46 38.35
C ILE A 804 29.26 -21.23 39.29
N GLY A 805 28.10 -20.89 39.88
CA GLY A 805 28.00 -19.82 40.86
C GLY A 805 28.92 -20.04 42.07
N SER A 806 28.99 -21.27 42.60
CA SER A 806 29.90 -21.62 43.71
C SER A 806 31.37 -21.74 43.30
N LEU A 807 31.66 -22.17 42.07
CA LEU A 807 33.03 -22.30 41.54
C LEU A 807 33.67 -20.93 41.32
N SER A 808 32.91 -19.95 40.81
CA SER A 808 33.39 -18.56 40.69
C SER A 808 33.53 -17.86 42.04
N ASP A 809 32.76 -18.28 43.05
CA ASP A 809 32.99 -17.90 44.45
C ASP A 809 34.24 -18.56 45.08
N LYS A 810 34.85 -19.57 44.45
CA LYS A 810 36.09 -20.23 44.92
C LYS A 810 37.33 -19.83 44.11
N HIS A 811 37.25 -19.79 42.79
CA HIS A 811 38.43 -19.69 41.89
C HIS A 811 38.59 -18.33 41.17
N GLY A 812 37.69 -17.37 41.40
CA GLY A 812 37.66 -16.08 40.71
C GLY A 812 36.52 -15.98 39.69
N ARG A 813 36.07 -14.76 39.38
CA ARG A 813 34.98 -14.51 38.43
C ARG A 813 35.45 -14.68 36.99
N ARG A 814 36.60 -14.08 36.64
CA ARG A 814 37.14 -14.07 35.27
C ARG A 814 37.48 -15.48 34.80
N LYS A 815 38.19 -16.25 35.65
CA LYS A 815 38.62 -17.62 35.30
C LYS A 815 37.45 -18.56 34.99
N VAL A 816 36.37 -18.47 35.76
CA VAL A 816 35.20 -19.36 35.58
C VAL A 816 34.33 -18.90 34.40
N LEU A 817 34.26 -17.60 34.10
CA LEU A 817 33.59 -17.10 32.89
C LEU A 817 34.34 -17.50 31.60
N LEU A 818 35.68 -17.46 31.61
CA LEU A 818 36.48 -17.93 30.46
C LEU A 818 36.38 -19.46 30.27
N PHE A 819 36.20 -20.22 31.36
CA PHE A 819 35.95 -21.66 31.26
C PHE A 819 34.57 -21.97 30.64
N THR A 820 33.53 -21.22 30.97
CA THR A 820 32.19 -21.39 30.35
C THR A 820 32.17 -20.97 28.88
N MET A 821 32.93 -19.93 28.51
CA MET A 821 33.15 -19.54 27.10
C MET A 821 33.76 -20.66 26.26
N ILE A 822 34.79 -21.36 26.76
CA ILE A 822 35.40 -22.50 26.05
C ILE A 822 34.37 -23.61 25.79
N GLY A 823 33.50 -23.90 26.76
CA GLY A 823 32.41 -24.85 26.60
C GLY A 823 31.39 -24.45 25.53
N ASN A 824 31.03 -23.16 25.47
CA ASN A 824 30.15 -22.64 24.42
C ASN A 824 30.83 -22.69 23.02
N ILE A 825 32.14 -22.44 22.92
CA ILE A 825 32.91 -22.60 21.67
C ILE A 825 32.92 -24.07 21.22
N LEU A 826 33.13 -25.03 22.13
CA LEU A 826 33.05 -26.46 21.82
C LEU A 826 31.63 -26.87 21.37
N SER A 827 30.58 -26.31 21.98
CA SER A 827 29.19 -26.49 21.55
C SER A 827 28.99 -26.04 20.10
N ALA A 828 29.50 -24.87 19.71
CA ALA A 828 29.39 -24.36 18.34
C ALA A 828 30.17 -25.21 17.33
N LEU A 829 31.38 -25.66 17.69
CA LEU A 829 32.20 -26.56 16.85
C LEU A 829 31.52 -27.91 16.57
N VAL A 830 30.84 -28.50 17.56
CA VAL A 830 30.04 -29.71 17.37
C VAL A 830 28.82 -29.43 16.47
N TRP A 831 28.13 -28.29 16.65
CA TRP A 831 26.96 -27.92 15.85
C TRP A 831 27.27 -27.81 14.35
N ILE A 832 28.39 -27.16 13.97
CA ILE A 832 28.82 -27.01 12.56
C ILE A 832 28.91 -28.36 11.83
N LYS A 833 29.36 -29.41 12.52
CA LYS A 833 29.51 -30.78 11.99
C LYS A 833 28.39 -31.74 12.40
N SER A 834 27.27 -31.24 12.94
CA SER A 834 26.17 -32.09 13.39
C SER A 834 25.30 -32.59 12.22
N THR A 835 25.77 -33.57 11.44
CA THR A 835 24.99 -34.15 10.33
C THR A 835 23.95 -35.18 10.78
N THR A 836 23.82 -35.43 12.09
CA THR A 836 22.79 -36.31 12.69
C THR A 836 22.09 -35.66 13.89
N PHE A 837 20.86 -36.08 14.19
CA PHE A 837 20.08 -35.56 15.32
C PHE A 837 20.79 -35.80 16.67
N ALA A 838 21.48 -36.94 16.80
CA ALA A 838 22.26 -37.26 18.00
C ALA A 838 23.48 -36.34 18.20
N SER A 839 24.18 -35.96 17.12
CA SER A 839 25.31 -35.02 17.21
C SER A 839 24.84 -33.59 17.50
N TYR A 840 23.69 -33.19 16.96
CA TYR A 840 23.04 -31.92 17.31
C TYR A 840 22.58 -31.88 18.77
N MET A 841 21.98 -32.96 19.28
CA MET A 841 21.64 -33.08 20.69
C MET A 841 22.87 -32.98 21.59
N LEU A 842 23.99 -33.60 21.21
CA LEU A 842 25.26 -33.49 21.92
C LEU A 842 25.76 -32.03 21.97
N SER A 843 25.61 -31.26 20.89
CA SER A 843 25.94 -29.83 20.90
C SER A 843 25.10 -29.07 21.93
N ARG A 844 23.76 -29.24 21.91
CA ARG A 844 22.83 -28.62 22.87
C ARG A 844 23.13 -29.06 24.32
N VAL A 845 23.55 -30.30 24.56
CA VAL A 845 23.99 -30.78 25.88
C VAL A 845 25.27 -30.06 26.35
N ILE A 846 26.29 -29.96 25.50
CA ILE A 846 27.55 -29.27 25.82
C ILE A 846 27.29 -27.79 26.14
N GLY A 847 26.50 -27.10 25.32
CA GLY A 847 26.08 -25.72 25.59
C GLY A 847 25.27 -25.58 26.88
N GLY A 848 24.28 -26.44 27.11
CA GLY A 848 23.41 -26.38 28.31
C GLY A 848 24.16 -26.64 29.63
N LEU A 849 25.22 -27.46 29.60
CA LEU A 849 26.14 -27.65 30.72
C LEU A 849 27.13 -26.48 30.90
N SER A 850 27.44 -25.76 29.84
CA SER A 850 28.42 -24.66 29.84
C SER A 850 27.79 -23.29 30.14
N GLU A 851 26.50 -23.10 29.88
CA GLU A 851 25.84 -21.80 29.94
C GLU A 851 25.61 -21.28 31.37
N GLY A 852 26.64 -20.63 31.91
CA GLY A 852 26.63 -19.91 33.18
C GLY A 852 26.95 -18.42 33.05
N ASN A 853 26.92 -17.84 31.86
CA ASN A 853 27.58 -16.57 31.56
C ASN A 853 26.82 -15.38 32.15
N VAL A 854 25.50 -15.34 31.97
CA VAL A 854 24.60 -14.27 32.47
C VAL A 854 24.72 -14.07 33.98
N GLN A 855 24.72 -15.16 34.76
CA GLN A 855 24.80 -15.10 36.22
C GLN A 855 26.18 -14.64 36.72
N LEU A 856 27.25 -14.94 35.98
CA LEU A 856 28.60 -14.46 36.27
C LEU A 856 28.73 -12.97 35.93
N ALA A 857 28.19 -12.53 34.79
CA ALA A 857 28.15 -11.12 34.42
C ALA A 857 27.40 -10.25 35.45
N ILE A 858 26.23 -10.71 35.92
CA ILE A 858 25.48 -10.02 36.99
C ILE A 858 26.26 -10.00 38.33
N ALA A 859 26.98 -11.08 38.65
CA ALA A 859 27.83 -11.12 39.84
C ALA A 859 29.02 -10.14 39.73
N ILE A 860 29.72 -10.14 38.60
CA ILE A 860 30.80 -9.20 38.24
C ILE A 860 30.32 -7.75 38.35
N LEU A 861 29.16 -7.44 37.75
CA LEU A 861 28.56 -6.11 37.78
C LEU A 861 28.22 -5.67 39.22
N SER A 862 27.72 -6.58 40.04
CA SER A 862 27.44 -6.37 41.47
C SER A 862 28.70 -6.35 42.36
N ASP A 863 29.84 -6.81 41.84
CA ASP A 863 31.16 -6.74 42.47
C ASP A 863 31.88 -5.41 42.14
N VAL A 864 31.65 -4.79 40.98
CA VAL A 864 32.25 -3.48 40.58
C VAL A 864 31.39 -2.23 40.81
N THR A 865 30.07 -2.37 41.01
CA THR A 865 29.15 -1.20 41.15
C THR A 865 28.97 -0.74 42.59
N THR A 866 28.97 0.59 42.81
CA THR A 866 28.55 1.20 44.08
C THR A 866 27.03 1.02 44.29
N PRO A 867 26.51 1.08 45.54
CA PRO A 867 25.09 0.95 45.80
C PRO A 867 24.21 1.96 45.05
N GLU A 868 24.67 3.21 44.86
CA GLU A 868 23.89 4.26 44.18
C GLU A 868 23.74 3.97 42.68
N ASN A 869 24.79 3.43 42.05
CA ASN A 869 24.82 3.18 40.60
C ASN A 869 24.39 1.76 40.21
N ARG A 870 24.21 0.84 41.18
CA ARG A 870 23.87 -0.56 40.89
C ARG A 870 22.52 -0.74 40.20
N SER A 871 21.51 0.08 40.51
CA SER A 871 20.21 0.06 39.82
C SER A 871 20.37 0.45 38.34
N LYS A 872 21.08 1.55 38.06
CA LYS A 872 21.40 2.03 36.71
C LYS A 872 22.20 0.98 35.93
N ALA A 873 23.17 0.34 36.57
CA ALA A 873 23.97 -0.72 35.96
C ALA A 873 23.14 -1.97 35.62
N LEU A 874 22.30 -2.45 36.54
CA LEU A 874 21.40 -3.58 36.28
C LEU A 874 20.39 -3.28 35.16
N ALA A 875 19.95 -2.03 34.99
CA ALA A 875 19.12 -1.64 33.86
C ALA A 875 19.84 -1.78 32.50
N HIS A 876 21.17 -1.60 32.42
CA HIS A 876 21.91 -1.86 31.18
C HIS A 876 21.89 -3.33 30.78
N VAL A 877 21.84 -4.27 31.73
CA VAL A 877 21.68 -5.71 31.44
C VAL A 877 20.33 -5.97 30.77
N GLY A 878 19.26 -5.31 31.24
CA GLY A 878 17.94 -5.38 30.62
C GLY A 878 17.89 -4.74 29.22
N ILE A 879 18.58 -3.60 29.02
CA ILE A 879 18.73 -2.97 27.70
C ILE A 879 19.50 -3.88 26.73
N ALA A 880 20.59 -4.50 27.18
CA ALA A 880 21.37 -5.43 26.37
C ALA A 880 20.54 -6.64 25.93
N PHE A 881 19.80 -7.29 26.85
CA PHE A 881 18.87 -8.35 26.49
C PHE A 881 17.82 -7.90 25.46
N ALA A 882 17.23 -6.72 25.65
CA ALA A 882 16.24 -6.20 24.71
C ALA A 882 16.82 -5.96 23.30
N ILE A 883 18.04 -5.43 23.20
CA ILE A 883 18.75 -5.27 21.91
C ILE A 883 19.01 -6.63 21.26
N CYS A 884 19.46 -7.63 22.04
CA CYS A 884 19.64 -9.00 21.52
C CYS A 884 18.32 -9.62 21.04
N PHE A 885 17.19 -9.41 21.72
CA PHE A 885 15.88 -9.87 21.24
C PHE A 885 15.36 -9.09 20.01
N CYS A 886 15.79 -7.84 19.79
CA CYS A 886 15.45 -7.09 18.58
C CYS A 886 16.24 -7.52 17.34
N ILE A 887 17.51 -7.92 17.53
CA ILE A 887 18.49 -8.06 16.42
C ILE A 887 18.91 -9.51 16.20
N GLY A 888 18.98 -10.33 17.26
CA GLY A 888 19.40 -11.74 17.21
C GLY A 888 18.52 -12.61 16.31
N PRO A 889 17.22 -12.75 16.60
CA PRO A 889 16.34 -13.63 15.81
C PRO A 889 16.28 -13.24 14.31
N PRO A 890 16.17 -11.96 13.91
CA PRO A 890 16.22 -11.58 12.51
C PRO A 890 17.57 -11.86 11.82
N ILE A 891 18.70 -11.77 12.52
CA ILE A 891 20.01 -12.16 11.98
C ILE A 891 20.10 -13.68 11.83
N GLY A 892 19.68 -14.44 12.84
CA GLY A 892 19.61 -15.92 12.79
C GLY A 892 18.77 -16.40 11.61
N ALA A 893 17.55 -15.87 11.48
CA ALA A 893 16.63 -16.09 10.37
C ALA A 893 17.27 -15.82 8.99
N TYR A 894 17.91 -14.66 8.82
CA TYR A 894 18.52 -14.27 7.55
C TYR A 894 19.65 -15.23 7.11
N PHE A 895 20.50 -15.67 8.05
CA PHE A 895 21.57 -16.61 7.72
C PHE A 895 21.11 -18.07 7.65
N ALA A 896 20.02 -18.43 8.34
CA ALA A 896 19.41 -19.76 8.23
C ALA A 896 18.69 -19.97 6.90
N SER A 897 18.07 -18.92 6.31
CA SER A 897 17.46 -18.98 4.98
C SER A 897 18.48 -19.05 3.82
N LYS A 898 19.78 -19.07 4.11
CA LYS A 898 20.87 -19.19 3.13
C LYS A 898 21.81 -20.36 3.47
N PRO A 899 21.33 -21.62 3.35
CA PRO A 899 22.15 -22.80 3.60
C PRO A 899 23.33 -22.86 2.61
N LEU A 900 24.46 -23.41 3.06
CA LEU A 900 25.53 -23.78 2.15
C LEU A 900 25.14 -25.04 1.36
N PRO A 901 25.59 -25.20 0.11
CA PRO A 901 25.43 -26.46 -0.62
C PRO A 901 26.02 -27.63 0.18
N ALA A 902 25.24 -28.69 0.35
CA ALA A 902 25.66 -29.88 1.11
C ALA A 902 26.80 -30.65 0.41
N ALA A 903 26.89 -30.54 -0.91
CA ALA A 903 28.02 -31.01 -1.70
C ALA A 903 29.12 -29.95 -1.73
N ASN A 904 30.34 -30.34 -1.35
CA ASN A 904 31.53 -29.49 -1.44
C ASN A 904 32.75 -30.35 -1.80
N THR A 905 33.66 -29.79 -2.60
CA THR A 905 34.69 -30.49 -3.42
C THR A 905 35.77 -31.26 -2.65
N PHE A 906 35.63 -31.40 -1.33
CA PHE A 906 36.62 -31.96 -0.41
C PHE A 906 36.06 -33.06 0.53
N GLY A 907 34.84 -33.56 0.28
CA GLY A 907 34.28 -34.72 0.99
C GLY A 907 33.92 -34.49 2.47
N VAL A 908 33.88 -33.24 2.93
CA VAL A 908 33.44 -32.86 4.28
C VAL A 908 32.00 -32.35 4.20
N GLU A 909 31.06 -33.15 4.67
CA GLU A 909 29.64 -32.76 4.80
C GLU A 909 29.44 -31.82 6.00
N PHE A 910 28.58 -30.81 5.83
CA PHE A 910 28.24 -29.81 6.85
C PHE A 910 26.76 -29.90 7.25
N ASN A 911 26.41 -29.39 8.44
CA ASN A 911 25.02 -29.17 8.81
C ASN A 911 24.36 -28.13 7.87
N ILE A 912 23.08 -28.30 7.52
CA ILE A 912 22.33 -27.34 6.68
C ILE A 912 22.34 -25.90 7.26
N TYR A 913 22.37 -25.76 8.58
CA TYR A 913 22.53 -24.50 9.32
C TYR A 913 23.96 -24.24 9.81
N ALA A 914 24.98 -24.77 9.12
CA ALA A 914 26.37 -24.48 9.43
C ALA A 914 26.70 -22.97 9.35
N VAL A 915 25.99 -22.18 8.55
CA VAL A 915 26.22 -20.72 8.46
C VAL A 915 25.89 -20.01 9.79
N PRO A 916 24.68 -20.11 10.38
CA PRO A 916 24.41 -19.69 11.76
C PRO A 916 25.41 -20.22 12.80
N ALA A 917 25.84 -21.49 12.69
CA ALA A 917 26.77 -22.09 13.64
C ALA A 917 28.20 -21.52 13.53
N ILE A 918 28.68 -21.23 12.31
CA ILE A 918 29.96 -20.55 12.03
C ILE A 918 29.91 -19.10 12.55
N ILE A 919 28.82 -18.38 12.32
CA ILE A 919 28.66 -17.00 12.83
C ILE A 919 28.65 -17.00 14.36
N THR A 920 27.97 -17.97 14.98
CA THR A 920 27.98 -18.18 16.43
C THR A 920 29.39 -18.45 16.95
N LEU A 921 30.16 -19.30 16.27
CA LEU A 921 31.56 -19.58 16.60
C LEU A 921 32.45 -18.34 16.51
N ILE A 922 32.28 -17.52 15.46
CA ILE A 922 33.03 -16.26 15.28
C ILE A 922 32.69 -15.28 16.42
N LEU A 923 31.40 -15.08 16.71
CA LEU A 923 30.95 -14.17 17.77
C LEU A 923 31.46 -14.60 19.16
N LEU A 924 31.33 -15.88 19.51
CA LEU A 924 31.87 -16.43 20.76
C LEU A 924 33.40 -16.31 20.83
N SER A 925 34.12 -16.47 19.72
CA SER A 925 35.58 -16.32 19.68
C SER A 925 35.99 -14.85 19.91
N VAL A 926 35.30 -13.90 19.27
CA VAL A 926 35.53 -12.46 19.46
C VAL A 926 35.17 -12.02 20.88
N GLU A 927 34.04 -12.48 21.44
CA GLU A 927 33.67 -12.24 22.84
C GLU A 927 34.73 -12.82 23.79
N THR A 928 35.19 -14.05 23.57
CA THR A 928 36.21 -14.69 24.40
C THR A 928 37.54 -13.93 24.38
N VAL A 929 38.00 -13.50 23.21
CA VAL A 929 39.21 -12.66 23.08
C VAL A 929 39.02 -11.31 23.78
N PHE A 930 37.86 -10.68 23.62
CA PHE A 930 37.53 -9.43 24.32
C PHE A 930 37.52 -9.60 25.84
N LEU A 931 36.93 -10.68 26.37
CA LEU A 931 36.94 -11.01 27.79
C LEU A 931 38.34 -11.38 28.31
N ILE A 932 39.20 -11.97 27.48
CA ILE A 932 40.61 -12.20 27.83
C ILE A 932 41.35 -10.87 27.96
N VAL A 933 41.15 -9.90 27.05
CA VAL A 933 41.87 -8.62 27.06
C VAL A 933 41.30 -7.63 28.09
N ALA A 934 39.97 -7.43 28.11
CA ALA A 934 39.34 -6.29 28.76
C ALA A 934 38.79 -6.56 30.19
N LEU A 935 38.56 -7.81 30.59
CA LEU A 935 37.97 -8.14 31.89
C LEU A 935 39.06 -8.43 32.95
N PRO A 936 39.31 -7.54 33.94
CA PRO A 936 40.15 -7.86 35.10
C PRO A 936 39.47 -8.86 36.04
N GLU A 937 40.24 -9.52 36.91
CA GLU A 937 39.66 -10.34 37.98
C GLU A 937 39.05 -9.43 39.07
N THR A 938 37.72 -9.43 39.16
CA THR A 938 36.98 -8.56 40.08
C THR A 938 36.92 -9.09 41.51
N ARG A 939 37.24 -10.37 41.73
CA ARG A 939 37.29 -10.97 43.07
C ARG A 939 38.69 -10.88 43.71
N GLY A 940 38.98 -9.72 44.28
CA GLY A 940 39.89 -9.60 45.43
C GLY A 940 41.40 -9.52 45.15
N LYS A 941 41.86 -8.32 44.80
CA LYS A 941 43.04 -7.72 45.44
C LYS A 941 42.59 -6.45 46.18
N GLY A 942 43.24 -6.14 47.31
CA GLY A 942 42.74 -5.13 48.25
C GLY A 942 42.71 -3.71 47.69
N ILE A 943 41.62 -2.99 47.95
CA ILE A 943 41.56 -1.54 47.74
C ILE A 943 42.52 -0.88 48.74
N LYS A 944 43.56 -0.20 48.25
CA LYS A 944 44.38 0.67 49.12
C LYS A 944 43.50 1.80 49.66
N PRO A 945 43.60 2.18 50.95
CA PRO A 945 42.85 3.31 51.48
C PRO A 945 43.32 4.59 50.76
N VAL A 946 42.40 5.25 50.06
CA VAL A 946 42.64 6.56 49.46
C VAL A 946 42.39 7.61 50.54
N GLU A 947 43.44 8.30 50.98
CA GLU A 947 43.30 9.50 51.81
C GLU A 947 42.54 10.58 51.03
N ASN A 948 41.38 10.99 51.52
CA ASN A 948 40.69 12.18 51.01
C ASN A 948 40.74 13.29 52.06
N LYS A 949 41.76 14.14 51.96
CA LYS A 949 41.82 15.44 52.64
C LYS A 949 40.75 16.36 52.04
N SER A 950 39.60 16.49 52.70
CA SER A 950 38.64 17.57 52.43
C SER A 950 38.18 18.22 53.73
N LYS A 951 38.01 19.54 53.69
CA LYS A 951 38.02 20.41 54.87
C LYS A 951 36.75 20.27 55.71
N SER A 952 36.93 20.33 57.02
CA SER A 952 35.86 20.67 57.96
C SER A 952 35.27 22.04 57.63
N ASN A 953 33.93 22.10 57.53
CA ASN A 953 33.17 23.20 58.13
C ASN A 953 31.78 22.68 58.47
N GLY A 954 31.35 22.83 59.73
CA GLY A 954 30.23 22.08 60.28
C GLY A 954 28.92 22.86 60.38
N LYS A 955 27.81 22.11 60.45
CA LYS A 955 26.63 22.45 61.26
C LYS A 955 25.92 21.16 61.67
N SER A 956 25.45 21.11 62.92
CA SER A 956 24.73 19.95 63.47
C SER A 956 23.23 20.10 63.25
N THR A 957 22.59 19.05 62.72
CA THR A 957 21.14 18.85 62.81
C THR A 957 20.80 17.35 62.93
N ASN A 958 20.54 16.93 64.17
CA ASN A 958 19.58 15.91 64.60
C ASN A 958 19.33 14.64 63.75
N GLY A 959 19.68 13.48 64.34
CA GLY A 959 18.67 12.42 64.56
C GLY A 959 18.12 11.66 63.36
N ALA A 960 18.97 11.04 62.54
CA ALA A 960 18.54 10.00 61.60
C ALA A 960 18.62 8.60 62.24
N THR A 961 17.47 7.97 62.49
CA THR A 961 17.39 6.62 63.09
C THR A 961 18.00 5.57 62.16
N ILE A 962 19.06 4.88 62.59
CA ILE A 962 19.67 3.81 61.80
C ILE A 962 18.67 2.65 61.63
N PRO A 963 18.25 2.30 60.40
CA PRO A 963 17.27 1.23 60.20
C PRO A 963 17.85 -0.13 60.61
N LYS A 964 17.15 -0.86 61.48
CA LYS A 964 17.58 -2.18 61.97
C LYS A 964 17.88 -3.11 60.79
N SER A 965 19.12 -3.57 60.70
CA SER A 965 19.58 -4.50 59.66
C SER A 965 18.83 -5.84 59.79
N LYS A 966 18.07 -6.23 58.75
CA LYS A 966 17.35 -7.52 58.67
C LYS A 966 18.26 -8.70 59.03
N THR A 967 17.77 -9.66 59.81
CA THR A 967 18.57 -10.81 60.28
C THR A 967 18.95 -11.75 59.13
N ILE A 968 19.95 -12.62 59.35
CA ILE A 968 20.44 -13.56 58.33
C ILE A 968 19.30 -14.49 57.84
N GLU A 969 18.44 -14.94 58.76
CA GLU A 969 17.26 -15.77 58.46
C GLU A 969 16.27 -15.03 57.56
N GLN A 970 15.88 -13.79 57.91
CA GLN A 970 15.00 -12.95 57.08
C GLN A 970 15.58 -12.74 55.67
N ARG A 971 16.90 -12.57 55.53
CA ARG A 971 17.55 -12.47 54.21
C ARG A 971 17.47 -13.79 53.43
N ILE A 972 17.62 -14.94 54.10
CA ILE A 972 17.48 -16.26 53.48
C ILE A 972 16.01 -16.52 53.09
N GLU A 973 15.04 -16.08 53.89
CA GLU A 973 13.61 -16.17 53.58
C GLU A 973 13.23 -15.32 52.37
N ILE A 974 13.68 -14.05 52.32
CA ILE A 974 13.50 -13.18 51.14
C ILE A 974 14.13 -13.81 49.90
N LEU A 975 15.33 -14.39 50.00
CA LEU A 975 15.96 -15.11 48.89
C LEU A 975 15.19 -16.38 48.48
N LYS A 976 14.59 -17.14 49.42
CA LYS A 976 13.70 -18.26 49.09
C LYS A 976 12.47 -17.76 48.31
N SER A 977 11.85 -16.67 48.78
CA SER A 977 10.64 -16.09 48.17
C SER A 977 10.90 -15.53 46.76
N LEU A 978 11.97 -14.73 46.58
CA LEU A 978 12.40 -14.23 45.27
C LEU A 978 12.72 -15.37 44.29
N ARG A 979 13.35 -16.44 44.77
CA ARG A 979 13.65 -17.65 43.98
C ARG A 979 12.37 -18.37 43.53
N THR A 980 11.37 -18.51 44.40
CA THR A 980 10.07 -19.10 44.04
C THR A 980 9.33 -18.21 43.03
N LEU A 981 9.33 -16.89 43.21
CA LEU A 981 8.75 -15.94 42.26
C LEU A 981 9.42 -16.02 40.89
N HIS A 982 10.76 -16.14 40.83
CA HIS A 982 11.48 -16.22 39.57
C HIS A 982 11.22 -17.53 38.82
N LEU A 983 11.08 -18.65 39.55
CA LEU A 983 10.63 -19.93 38.99
C LEU A 983 9.23 -19.82 38.38
N LEU A 984 8.25 -19.31 39.14
CA LEU A 984 6.87 -19.22 38.68
C LEU A 984 6.72 -18.22 37.53
N PHE A 985 7.38 -17.06 37.60
CA PHE A 985 7.42 -16.08 36.53
C PHE A 985 7.99 -16.69 35.24
N LEU A 986 9.17 -17.32 35.29
CA LEU A 986 9.76 -17.91 34.09
C LEU A 986 9.02 -19.17 33.61
N GLY A 987 8.37 -19.93 34.49
CA GLY A 987 7.52 -21.05 34.10
C GLY A 987 6.30 -20.61 33.30
N ILE A 988 5.53 -19.63 33.79
CA ILE A 988 4.37 -19.13 33.07
C ILE A 988 4.81 -18.35 31.82
N PHE A 989 5.83 -17.50 31.93
CA PHE A 989 6.35 -16.74 30.78
C PHE A 989 6.85 -17.66 29.67
N SER A 990 7.71 -18.65 29.96
CA SER A 990 8.23 -19.57 28.93
C SER A 990 7.16 -20.50 28.36
N GLY A 991 6.15 -20.88 29.16
CA GLY A 991 5.01 -21.62 28.66
C GLY A 991 4.24 -20.82 27.60
N VAL A 992 3.87 -19.57 27.94
CA VAL A 992 3.12 -18.66 27.05
C VAL A 992 3.96 -18.20 25.85
N GLU A 993 5.26 -17.99 26.03
CA GLU A 993 6.27 -17.69 25.00
C GLU A 993 6.39 -18.85 24.00
N PHE A 994 6.49 -20.09 24.48
CA PHE A 994 6.62 -21.26 23.62
C PHE A 994 5.30 -21.60 22.91
N THR A 995 4.14 -21.43 23.56
CA THR A 995 2.85 -21.66 22.88
C THR A 995 2.42 -20.51 21.95
N LEU A 996 3.17 -19.40 21.91
CA LEU A 996 2.78 -18.22 21.12
C LEU A 996 2.81 -18.51 19.62
N THR A 997 3.77 -19.34 19.17
CA THR A 997 3.88 -19.80 17.78
C THR A 997 2.74 -20.73 17.39
N PHE A 998 2.24 -21.59 18.30
CA PHE A 998 1.00 -22.33 18.07
C PHE A 998 -0.20 -21.38 17.94
N LEU A 999 -0.31 -20.40 18.84
CA LEU A 999 -1.44 -19.46 18.82
C LEU A 999 -1.51 -18.64 17.54
N THR A 1000 -0.37 -18.17 17.03
CA THR A 1000 -0.33 -17.37 15.78
C THR A 1000 -0.42 -18.22 14.52
N PHE A 1001 0.03 -19.47 14.56
CA PHE A 1001 -0.27 -20.45 13.51
C PHE A 1001 -1.78 -20.76 13.47
N ASP A 1002 -2.36 -21.20 14.58
CA ASP A 1002 -3.78 -21.61 14.66
C ASP A 1002 -4.78 -20.46 14.39
N LEU A 1003 -4.44 -19.21 14.73
CA LEU A 1003 -5.34 -18.05 14.54
C LEU A 1003 -5.12 -17.26 13.25
N PHE A 1004 -3.90 -17.27 12.68
CA PHE A 1004 -3.52 -16.37 11.59
C PHE A 1004 -2.74 -17.03 10.45
N ASP A 1005 -2.50 -18.35 10.51
CA ASP A 1005 -1.69 -19.13 9.56
C ASP A 1005 -0.28 -18.51 9.34
N TRP A 1006 0.30 -17.95 10.42
CA TRP A 1006 1.59 -17.26 10.37
C TRP A 1006 2.75 -18.22 10.14
N ASP A 1007 3.49 -17.97 9.06
CA ASP A 1007 4.74 -18.67 8.77
C ASP A 1007 5.83 -18.40 9.83
N ASN A 1008 6.89 -19.22 9.79
CA ASN A 1008 7.99 -19.16 10.76
C ASN A 1008 8.73 -17.81 10.78
N LYS A 1009 8.68 -17.05 9.69
CA LYS A 1009 9.35 -15.77 9.49
C LYS A 1009 8.51 -14.60 9.99
N GLN A 1010 7.18 -14.66 9.82
CA GLN A 1010 6.21 -13.78 10.50
C GLN A 1010 6.28 -13.97 12.02
N ASN A 1011 6.40 -15.22 12.49
CA ASN A 1011 6.65 -15.54 13.89
C ASN A 1011 8.03 -15.05 14.38
N GLY A 1012 9.07 -15.09 13.55
CA GLY A 1012 10.36 -14.45 13.86
C GLY A 1012 10.26 -12.92 14.01
N TRP A 1013 9.47 -12.25 13.16
CA TRP A 1013 9.19 -10.81 13.29
C TRP A 1013 8.37 -10.49 14.55
N LEU A 1014 7.43 -11.35 14.96
CA LEU A 1014 6.69 -11.19 16.22
C LEU A 1014 7.63 -11.04 17.42
N CYS A 1015 8.69 -11.85 17.51
CA CYS A 1015 9.69 -11.79 18.58
C CYS A 1015 10.41 -10.44 18.69
N THR A 1016 10.49 -9.67 17.60
CA THR A 1016 11.04 -8.30 17.60
C THR A 1016 10.17 -7.36 18.44
N GLY A 1017 8.85 -7.56 18.48
CA GLY A 1017 7.90 -6.72 19.23
C GLY A 1017 8.17 -6.68 20.75
N PRO A 1018 8.22 -7.83 21.45
CA PRO A 1018 8.66 -7.91 22.85
C PRO A 1018 10.07 -7.36 23.08
N GLY A 1019 11.00 -7.51 22.13
CA GLY A 1019 12.32 -6.88 22.19
C GLY A 1019 12.23 -5.35 22.25
N VAL A 1020 11.49 -4.74 21.32
CA VAL A 1020 11.32 -3.28 21.25
C VAL A 1020 10.58 -2.74 22.48
N LEU A 1021 9.52 -3.41 22.91
CA LEU A 1021 8.79 -3.06 24.15
C LEU A 1021 9.69 -3.19 25.39
N GLY A 1022 10.52 -4.23 25.45
CA GLY A 1022 11.53 -4.43 26.48
C GLY A 1022 12.59 -3.34 26.50
N TYR A 1023 13.03 -2.87 25.33
CA TYR A 1023 14.00 -1.78 25.19
C TYR A 1023 13.44 -0.48 25.76
N PHE A 1024 12.25 -0.06 25.31
CA PHE A 1024 11.60 1.14 25.83
C PHE A 1024 11.30 1.05 27.33
N THR A 1025 10.87 -0.12 27.81
CA THR A 1025 10.61 -0.36 29.24
C THR A 1025 11.88 -0.19 30.08
N ASN A 1026 13.00 -0.82 29.68
CA ASN A 1026 14.26 -0.71 30.41
C ASN A 1026 14.89 0.69 30.27
N LEU A 1027 14.69 1.38 29.15
CA LEU A 1027 15.11 2.78 28.97
C LEU A 1027 14.32 3.74 29.87
N CYS A 1028 13.00 3.50 30.04
CA CYS A 1028 12.18 4.26 30.99
C CYS A 1028 12.60 4.00 32.44
N ILE A 1029 12.85 2.74 32.81
CA ILE A 1029 13.42 2.36 34.12
C ILE A 1029 14.76 3.08 34.35
N HIS A 1030 15.68 3.04 33.38
CA HIS A 1030 16.96 3.73 33.45
C HIS A 1030 16.79 5.24 33.68
N LYS A 1031 15.92 5.92 32.91
CA LYS A 1031 15.64 7.35 33.08
C LYS A 1031 14.98 7.67 34.43
N PHE A 1032 14.04 6.84 34.90
CA PHE A 1032 13.35 7.05 36.17
C PHE A 1032 14.31 6.93 37.36
N TYR A 1033 15.16 5.91 37.39
CA TYR A 1033 16.23 5.76 38.40
C TYR A 1033 17.45 6.68 38.16
N ALA A 1034 17.55 7.36 37.02
CA ALA A 1034 18.48 8.46 36.82
C ALA A 1034 18.01 9.73 37.54
N GLY A 1035 16.70 10.03 37.53
CA GLY A 1035 16.11 11.16 38.25
C GLY A 1035 15.88 10.91 39.74
N SER A 1036 15.40 9.72 40.13
CA SER A 1036 15.05 9.39 41.52
C SER A 1036 16.24 8.85 42.32
N ALA A 1037 17.27 9.69 42.52
CA ALA A 1037 18.44 9.38 43.34
C ALA A 1037 18.17 9.60 44.85
N SER A 1038 17.11 9.01 45.38
CA SER A 1038 16.75 9.14 46.80
C SER A 1038 17.71 8.33 47.70
N THR A 1039 18.20 8.96 48.76
CA THR A 1039 19.25 8.43 49.65
C THR A 1039 18.76 7.34 50.61
N THR A 1040 19.19 6.09 50.39
CA THR A 1040 19.17 5.03 51.41
C THR A 1040 20.48 4.22 51.40
N THR A 1041 21.44 4.63 52.22
CA THR A 1041 22.84 4.15 52.21
C THR A 1041 23.06 2.80 52.90
N TRP A 1042 22.66 1.71 52.22
CA TRP A 1042 23.00 0.35 52.68
C TRP A 1042 24.47 0.00 52.41
N ARG A 1043 25.37 0.36 53.35
CA ARG A 1043 26.77 -0.10 53.36
C ARG A 1043 26.83 -1.62 53.54
N TRP A 1044 27.18 -2.34 52.48
CA TRP A 1044 27.52 -3.77 52.53
C TRP A 1044 29.03 -3.96 52.52
N GLY A 1045 29.57 -4.73 53.47
CA GLY A 1045 30.91 -5.33 53.35
C GLY A 1045 31.76 -5.31 54.62
N PHE A 1046 31.70 -4.23 55.40
CA PHE A 1046 32.56 -4.01 56.55
C PHE A 1046 31.77 -3.81 57.83
N ASP A 1047 32.25 -4.42 58.91
CA ASP A 1047 31.79 -4.13 60.27
C ASP A 1047 32.35 -2.77 60.72
N ILE A 1048 31.48 -1.92 61.26
CA ILE A 1048 31.77 -0.50 61.51
C ILE A 1048 32.70 -0.33 62.71
N THR A 1049 32.66 -1.26 63.68
CA THR A 1049 33.50 -1.22 64.88
C THR A 1049 34.85 -1.91 64.70
N THR A 1050 34.94 -2.96 63.88
CA THR A 1050 36.18 -3.76 63.73
C THR A 1050 36.94 -3.56 62.42
N GLY A 1051 36.35 -2.88 61.43
CA GLY A 1051 36.98 -2.61 60.12
C GLY A 1051 37.25 -3.86 59.26
N LYS A 1052 36.86 -5.05 59.72
CA LYS A 1052 37.10 -6.33 59.06
C LYS A 1052 36.00 -6.64 58.04
N PRO A 1053 36.32 -7.33 56.92
CA PRO A 1053 35.31 -7.80 56.00
C PRO A 1053 34.42 -8.83 56.70
N VAL A 1054 33.11 -8.61 56.69
CA VAL A 1054 32.15 -9.50 57.35
C VAL A 1054 32.22 -10.89 56.71
N LYS A 1055 32.43 -11.95 57.51
CA LYS A 1055 32.40 -13.35 57.02
C LYS A 1055 31.01 -13.66 56.47
N VAL A 1056 30.85 -13.54 55.15
CA VAL A 1056 29.57 -13.79 54.47
C VAL A 1056 29.17 -15.25 54.65
N HIS A 1057 28.00 -15.48 55.24
CA HIS A 1057 27.45 -16.81 55.49
C HIS A 1057 27.48 -17.69 54.21
N PRO A 1058 27.83 -18.99 54.25
CA PRO A 1058 28.02 -19.82 53.04
C PRO A 1058 26.79 -20.05 52.14
N GLN A 1059 25.63 -19.51 52.50
CA GLN A 1059 24.43 -19.44 51.65
C GLN A 1059 24.16 -18.05 51.05
N LEU A 1060 24.81 -17.00 51.57
CA LEU A 1060 24.75 -15.60 51.10
C LEU A 1060 25.94 -15.21 50.20
N ALA A 1061 26.87 -16.15 49.95
CA ALA A 1061 27.95 -15.95 48.98
C ALA A 1061 27.37 -15.61 47.59
N LYS A 1062 27.79 -14.46 47.01
CA LYS A 1062 27.10 -13.81 45.89
C LYS A 1062 26.87 -14.72 44.68
N GLY A 1063 27.90 -15.43 44.21
CA GLY A 1063 27.81 -16.31 43.05
C GLY A 1063 26.91 -17.52 43.32
N LYS A 1064 27.03 -18.14 44.48
CA LYS A 1064 26.17 -19.26 44.91
C LYS A 1064 24.71 -18.85 45.11
N ALA A 1065 24.45 -17.63 45.57
CA ALA A 1065 23.11 -17.07 45.74
C ALA A 1065 22.47 -16.75 44.38
N LEU A 1066 23.18 -16.03 43.50
CA LEU A 1066 22.75 -15.75 42.13
C LEU A 1066 22.57 -17.04 41.31
N GLY A 1067 23.45 -18.02 41.49
CA GLY A 1067 23.35 -19.33 40.83
C GLY A 1067 22.15 -20.15 41.29
N LYS A 1068 21.78 -20.09 42.58
CA LYS A 1068 20.52 -20.68 43.09
C LYS A 1068 19.28 -19.94 42.57
N PHE A 1069 19.37 -18.64 42.32
CA PHE A 1069 18.30 -17.83 41.73
C PHE A 1069 18.11 -18.18 40.25
N ARG A 1070 19.16 -18.04 39.42
CA ARG A 1070 19.20 -18.43 38.00
C ARG A 1070 18.70 -19.87 37.78
N SER A 1071 19.20 -20.81 38.57
CA SER A 1071 18.79 -22.22 38.57
C SER A 1071 17.27 -22.40 38.67
N SER A 1072 16.61 -21.75 39.65
CA SER A 1072 15.15 -21.87 39.81
C SER A 1072 14.36 -21.28 38.63
N GLY A 1073 14.87 -20.22 38.00
CA GLY A 1073 14.31 -19.66 36.78
C GLY A 1073 14.37 -20.65 35.61
N GLN A 1074 15.49 -21.36 35.46
CA GLN A 1074 15.66 -22.36 34.40
C GLN A 1074 14.90 -23.67 34.69
N LEU A 1075 14.61 -24.01 35.95
CA LEU A 1075 13.62 -25.04 36.27
C LEU A 1075 12.21 -24.61 35.82
N GLY A 1076 11.89 -23.32 35.95
CA GLY A 1076 10.72 -22.71 35.32
C GLY A 1076 10.72 -22.91 33.81
N ARG A 1077 11.78 -22.50 33.10
CA ARG A 1077 11.88 -22.64 31.63
C ARG A 1077 11.88 -24.09 31.12
N ALA A 1078 12.33 -25.06 31.92
CA ALA A 1078 12.29 -26.48 31.56
C ALA A 1078 10.89 -27.12 31.71
N ILE A 1079 10.03 -26.57 32.58
CA ILE A 1079 8.71 -27.14 32.89
C ILE A 1079 7.58 -26.35 32.21
N GLY A 1080 7.76 -25.03 32.04
CA GLY A 1080 6.78 -24.10 31.48
C GLY A 1080 6.18 -24.54 30.14
N PRO A 1081 7.01 -24.81 29.10
CA PRO A 1081 6.52 -25.29 27.81
C PRO A 1081 5.69 -26.56 27.92
N LEU A 1082 6.13 -27.54 28.73
CA LEU A 1082 5.43 -28.82 28.88
C LEU A 1082 4.03 -28.64 29.49
N ILE A 1083 3.89 -27.81 30.53
CA ILE A 1083 2.59 -27.51 31.15
C ILE A 1083 1.71 -26.68 30.22
N ALA A 1084 2.27 -25.68 29.53
CA ALA A 1084 1.51 -24.82 28.63
C ALA A 1084 1.00 -25.59 27.42
N CYS A 1085 1.83 -26.42 26.76
CA CYS A 1085 1.40 -27.31 25.68
C CYS A 1085 0.30 -28.29 26.13
N ALA A 1086 0.46 -28.91 27.31
CA ALA A 1086 -0.55 -29.81 27.85
C ALA A 1086 -1.89 -29.07 28.09
N SER A 1087 -1.85 -27.85 28.65
CA SER A 1087 -3.05 -27.02 28.80
C SER A 1087 -3.65 -26.63 27.45
N TYR A 1088 -2.84 -26.17 26.51
CA TYR A 1088 -3.26 -25.68 25.20
C TYR A 1088 -4.05 -26.74 24.44
N TRP A 1089 -3.60 -28.00 24.46
CA TRP A 1089 -4.24 -29.09 23.74
C TRP A 1089 -5.33 -29.84 24.51
N THR A 1090 -5.42 -29.70 25.84
CA THR A 1090 -6.49 -30.35 26.65
C THR A 1090 -7.68 -29.45 26.95
N VAL A 1091 -7.49 -28.13 27.09
CA VAL A 1091 -8.57 -27.17 27.37
C VAL A 1091 -8.67 -26.03 26.34
N GLY A 1092 -7.73 -25.94 25.39
CA GLY A 1092 -7.75 -24.99 24.29
C GLY A 1092 -7.00 -23.67 24.56
N PRO A 1093 -6.58 -22.96 23.49
CA PRO A 1093 -5.76 -21.75 23.57
C PRO A 1093 -6.32 -20.68 24.51
N ILE A 1094 -7.62 -20.38 24.39
CA ILE A 1094 -8.27 -19.28 25.14
C ILE A 1094 -8.08 -19.46 26.65
N TYR A 1095 -8.23 -20.69 27.16
CA TYR A 1095 -8.09 -20.98 28.59
C TYR A 1095 -6.63 -20.96 29.04
N THR A 1096 -5.69 -21.43 28.22
CA THR A 1096 -4.24 -21.38 28.52
C THR A 1096 -3.73 -19.93 28.59
N TYR A 1097 -4.14 -19.07 27.66
CA TYR A 1097 -3.75 -17.66 27.66
C TYR A 1097 -4.45 -16.87 28.78
N ALA A 1098 -5.73 -17.12 29.05
CA ALA A 1098 -6.46 -16.49 30.15
C ALA A 1098 -5.88 -16.87 31.53
N THR A 1099 -5.61 -18.16 31.76
CA THR A 1099 -5.00 -18.63 33.03
C THR A 1099 -3.57 -18.12 33.19
N GLY A 1100 -2.77 -18.10 32.12
CA GLY A 1100 -1.44 -17.49 32.10
C GLY A 1100 -1.48 -16.00 32.47
N ALA A 1101 -2.39 -15.23 31.88
CA ALA A 1101 -2.55 -13.80 32.18
C ALA A 1101 -2.97 -13.54 33.64
N VAL A 1102 -3.94 -14.30 34.17
CA VAL A 1102 -4.38 -14.20 35.57
C VAL A 1102 -3.25 -14.58 36.54
N ALA A 1103 -2.49 -15.64 36.24
CA ALA A 1103 -1.37 -16.07 37.06
C ALA A 1103 -0.23 -15.02 37.06
N MET A 1104 0.10 -14.43 35.90
CA MET A 1104 1.09 -13.34 35.79
C MET A 1104 0.65 -12.08 36.54
N PHE A 1105 -0.65 -11.73 36.49
CA PHE A 1105 -1.19 -10.62 37.28
C PHE A 1105 -1.06 -10.88 38.78
N ALA A 1106 -1.45 -12.06 39.26
CA ALA A 1106 -1.32 -12.47 40.66
C ALA A 1106 0.16 -12.45 41.13
N LEU A 1107 1.10 -12.91 40.30
CA LEU A 1107 2.53 -12.79 40.56
C LEU A 1107 2.99 -11.34 40.68
N SER A 1108 2.54 -10.45 39.79
CA SER A 1108 2.91 -9.03 39.85
C SER A 1108 2.46 -8.36 41.15
N MET A 1109 1.28 -8.73 41.66
CA MET A 1109 0.76 -8.26 42.95
C MET A 1109 1.56 -8.85 44.13
N HIS A 1110 1.97 -10.12 44.05
CA HIS A 1110 2.83 -10.73 45.06
C HIS A 1110 4.24 -10.11 45.07
N MET A 1111 4.81 -9.79 43.90
CA MET A 1111 6.08 -9.06 43.77
C MET A 1111 6.01 -7.67 44.43
N ARG A 1112 4.93 -6.90 44.20
CA ARG A 1112 4.71 -5.61 44.89
C ARG A 1112 4.71 -5.76 46.42
N LYS A 1113 4.07 -6.81 46.95
CA LYS A 1113 4.02 -7.09 48.40
C LYS A 1113 5.38 -7.43 49.02
N ILE A 1114 6.38 -7.80 48.22
CA ILE A 1114 7.77 -8.04 48.66
C ILE A 1114 8.67 -6.83 48.37
N ALA A 1115 8.44 -6.10 47.29
CA ALA A 1115 9.16 -4.86 47.00
C ALA A 1115 8.95 -3.78 48.09
N GLY A 1116 7.80 -3.81 48.77
CA GLY A 1116 7.51 -2.98 49.95
C GLY A 1116 7.98 -3.53 51.30
N LYS A 1117 8.79 -4.60 51.35
CA LYS A 1117 9.28 -5.24 52.59
C LYS A 1117 10.80 -5.12 52.76
#